data_AF-A0A2S2PHL1-F1
#
_entry.id   AF-A0A2S2PHL1-F1
#
_cell.length_a   1.000
_cell.length_b   1.000
_cell.length_c   1.000
_cell.angle_alpha   90.00
_cell.angle_beta   90.00
_cell.angle_gamma   90.00
#
_symmetry.space_group_name_H-M   'P 1'
#
loop_
_entity.id
_entity.type
_entity.pdbx_description
1 polymer ?
#
loop_
_entity_poly.entity_id
_entity_poly.type
_entity_poly.pdbx_seq_one_letter_code
_entity_poly.pdbx_strand_id
1 'polypeptide(L)'
;MVSIMICLIFCLLCEFKCTWRNQFDISHQTAALKLLTAICRETNTRKETIVNIFFDKIKFSNFLHIISPSDEMLEKMIPRVYWSIESVDLAEDMQNKLIKNFPKDYKKSKSAYNEAREKIKKLLIQIEKLQIIFLKTLLNDNDQSDTIVSSRVLFSRRFQNFTQENIIYWRNDPILKQPGPVLLSTFFRISFLLSELLSEELVNVNDLRIHPNIFYLKNYNFFGIERIGGTFSYLNNKYNEIIKSKLGPPFDSRNDDDNNTDVLQAEDAIIEIDSPADIITVLRRLITEDRNANTHIANAVNRTLSFDHLPTDKIHIFSVLLNSIICLYHVACHRQLIEYIAFKERLVELSIDYAVVDYELKTSNENRDVLEHTLKDIEKKVCLSTRHIAWLKSLIFVAANEQILEWILTIISHTLKYCSDIEKELFGFVPDYYIDNLLGLAVLLPDYTNITQKFDDIIIGKKWLAKLIAELLLNFFNDHRIIHPKTKEIIIQGVTLYLTHPKSVVILQEVVEKSRLRAIKSIFKPMERKIWIKTNLLLMLIWYGSGFAFRYIQPPHLKNKHISTQGALEEIVFSNMGTVRPPAIVLQNDIRTVIAYDKETASNFINNSLNYLNWAFSEFISLFQEVKYINENNSFIISPEEANKLKMCGKSFIYTVTLLRVIEMMIHFDRNIIIDQEGSLGRVFQLICQILNRINASSSTFSRILTSSLPYMECVHKFTILVATTGVLLSMLDGEINKTVSEENAERPSKISSIPEITDVLISDPNFDLSSLDFIILSENENDEPFSLNFCKLYLYFKVFIIKKILFINTNLFNI
;
A
#
# COMPACT_ATOMS: atom_id res chain seq x y z
N MET A 1 -0.51 -6.10 -51.04
CA MET A 1 -1.42 -5.24 -50.25
C MET A 1 -0.95 -5.12 -48.79
N VAL A 2 -0.98 -6.20 -47.98
CA VAL A 2 -0.59 -6.15 -46.55
C VAL A 2 0.82 -5.57 -46.31
N SER A 3 1.83 -5.98 -47.07
CA SER A 3 3.21 -5.44 -46.94
C SER A 3 3.29 -3.92 -47.21
N ILE A 4 2.56 -3.43 -48.23
CA ILE A 4 2.50 -2.00 -48.55
C ILE A 4 1.81 -1.22 -47.42
N MET A 5 0.74 -1.78 -46.86
CA MET A 5 0.04 -1.19 -45.71
C MET A 5 0.93 -1.13 -44.46
N ILE A 6 1.77 -2.13 -44.22
CA ILE A 6 2.74 -2.12 -43.12
C ILE A 6 3.72 -0.97 -43.30
N CYS A 7 4.34 -0.83 -44.47
CA CYS A 7 5.27 0.27 -44.75
C CYS A 7 4.60 1.64 -44.60
N LEU A 8 3.40 1.82 -45.13
CA LEU A 8 2.64 3.06 -45.03
C LEU A 8 2.36 3.44 -43.57
N ILE A 9 1.82 2.51 -42.78
CA ILE A 9 1.50 2.76 -41.38
C ILE A 9 2.78 2.97 -40.56
N PHE A 10 3.88 2.29 -40.89
CA PHE A 10 5.18 2.53 -40.25
C PHE A 10 5.71 3.93 -40.56
N CYS A 11 5.61 4.41 -41.79
CA CYS A 11 5.93 5.80 -42.14
C CYS A 11 5.07 6.79 -41.35
N LEU A 12 3.77 6.53 -41.22
CA LEU A 12 2.88 7.35 -40.39
C LEU A 12 3.27 7.33 -38.91
N LEU A 13 3.76 6.19 -38.41
CA LEU A 13 4.28 6.10 -37.05
C LEU A 13 5.53 6.95 -36.89
N CYS A 14 6.47 6.88 -37.83
CA CYS A 14 7.67 7.72 -37.83
C CYS A 14 7.31 9.21 -37.85
N GLU A 15 6.39 9.64 -38.71
CA GLU A 15 5.89 11.02 -38.74
C GLU A 15 5.22 11.42 -37.43
N PHE A 16 4.40 10.55 -36.85
CA PHE A 16 3.78 10.80 -35.54
C PHE A 16 4.81 10.93 -34.41
N LYS A 17 5.89 10.15 -34.47
CA LYS A 17 6.99 10.15 -33.48
C LYS A 17 7.99 11.28 -33.70
N CYS A 18 7.99 11.94 -34.85
CA CYS A 18 8.79 13.13 -35.13
C CYS A 18 8.18 14.34 -34.41
N THR A 19 8.33 14.37 -33.09
CA THR A 19 7.75 15.41 -32.24
C THR A 19 8.77 16.52 -31.99
N TRP A 20 8.38 17.79 -32.19
CA TRP A 20 9.10 18.98 -31.72
C TRP A 20 10.47 19.30 -32.35
N ARG A 21 10.73 18.95 -33.62
CA ARG A 21 12.06 19.14 -34.26
C ARG A 21 12.60 20.57 -34.14
N ASN A 22 11.84 21.58 -34.60
CA ASN A 22 12.31 22.97 -34.67
C ASN A 22 11.33 23.99 -34.06
N GLN A 23 10.05 23.62 -33.88
CA GLN A 23 8.98 24.51 -33.43
C GLN A 23 7.98 23.78 -32.53
N PHE A 24 7.22 24.56 -31.76
CA PHE A 24 6.11 24.12 -30.92
C PHE A 24 4.87 23.84 -31.78
N ASP A 25 4.93 22.79 -32.62
CA ASP A 25 3.86 22.43 -33.56
C ASP A 25 3.51 20.94 -33.51
N ILE A 26 2.22 20.65 -33.64
CA ILE A 26 1.59 19.32 -33.62
C ILE A 26 1.04 18.91 -35.00
N SER A 27 1.32 19.68 -36.06
CA SER A 27 0.78 19.45 -37.41
C SER A 27 1.11 18.06 -37.96
N HIS A 28 2.34 17.55 -37.78
CA HIS A 28 2.73 16.21 -38.22
C HIS A 28 1.94 15.11 -37.51
N GLN A 29 1.82 15.20 -36.18
CA GLN A 29 1.03 14.25 -35.38
C GLN A 29 -0.44 14.26 -35.78
N THR A 30 -0.98 15.47 -36.00
CA THR A 30 -2.36 15.69 -36.43
C THR A 30 -2.62 15.10 -37.82
N ALA A 31 -1.73 15.33 -38.78
CA ALA A 31 -1.84 14.79 -40.13
C ALA A 31 -1.75 13.26 -40.14
N ALA A 32 -0.78 12.70 -39.40
CA ALA A 32 -0.61 11.26 -39.29
C ALA A 32 -1.85 10.57 -38.69
N LEU A 33 -2.40 11.08 -37.58
CA LEU A 33 -3.60 10.51 -36.95
C LEU A 33 -4.84 10.66 -37.83
N LYS A 34 -5.03 11.81 -38.51
CA LYS A 34 -6.16 12.01 -39.43
C LYS A 34 -6.11 11.06 -40.62
N LEU A 35 -4.94 10.87 -41.23
CA LEU A 35 -4.79 9.95 -42.34
C LEU A 35 -4.96 8.50 -41.90
N LEU A 36 -4.37 8.11 -40.76
CA LEU A 36 -4.53 6.78 -40.19
C LEU A 36 -5.99 6.47 -39.87
N THR A 37 -6.71 7.44 -39.30
CA THR A 37 -8.15 7.34 -39.05
C THR A 37 -8.93 7.18 -40.35
N ALA A 38 -8.62 7.97 -41.38
CA ALA A 38 -9.29 7.88 -42.68
C ALA A 38 -9.09 6.51 -43.35
N ILE A 39 -7.88 5.94 -43.28
CA ILE A 39 -7.57 4.58 -43.75
C ILE A 39 -8.45 3.56 -43.01
N CYS A 40 -8.57 3.68 -41.69
CA CYS A 40 -9.34 2.75 -40.87
C CYS A 40 -10.87 2.97 -40.91
N ARG A 41 -11.38 3.94 -41.68
CA ARG A 41 -12.84 4.09 -41.87
C ARG A 41 -13.41 3.01 -42.76
N GLU A 42 -12.65 2.53 -43.74
CA GLU A 42 -13.05 1.42 -44.60
C GLU A 42 -13.01 0.10 -43.80
N THR A 43 -14.10 -0.67 -43.86
CA THR A 43 -14.33 -1.81 -42.94
C THR A 43 -13.34 -2.94 -43.15
N ASN A 44 -13.04 -3.33 -44.39
CA ASN A 44 -12.13 -4.46 -44.65
C ASN A 44 -10.70 -4.11 -44.24
N THR A 45 -10.24 -2.91 -44.60
CA THR A 45 -8.93 -2.37 -44.21
C THR A 45 -8.80 -2.27 -42.70
N ARG A 46 -9.85 -1.81 -42.00
CA ARG A 46 -9.86 -1.77 -40.54
C ARG A 46 -9.71 -3.15 -39.91
N LYS A 47 -10.51 -4.13 -40.34
CA LYS A 47 -10.45 -5.49 -39.78
C LYS A 47 -9.09 -6.15 -40.06
N GLU A 48 -8.57 -6.03 -41.28
CA GLU A 48 -7.24 -6.53 -41.66
C GLU A 48 -6.10 -5.86 -40.87
N THR A 49 -6.17 -4.54 -40.68
CA THR A 49 -5.14 -3.82 -39.91
C THR A 49 -5.17 -4.20 -38.43
N ILE A 50 -6.35 -4.38 -37.83
CA ILE A 50 -6.51 -4.86 -36.44
C ILE A 50 -5.91 -6.26 -36.28
N VAL A 51 -6.25 -7.20 -37.18
CA VAL A 51 -5.81 -8.59 -37.05
C VAL A 51 -4.32 -8.72 -37.37
N ASN A 52 -3.83 -8.14 -38.46
CA ASN A 52 -2.53 -8.53 -39.01
C ASN A 52 -1.40 -7.49 -38.82
N ILE A 53 -1.71 -6.24 -38.45
CA ILE A 53 -0.72 -5.14 -38.50
C ILE A 53 -0.53 -4.47 -37.14
N PHE A 54 -1.61 -3.99 -36.52
CA PHE A 54 -1.54 -3.06 -35.39
C PHE A 54 -0.90 -3.68 -34.14
N PHE A 55 -1.25 -4.91 -33.79
CA PHE A 55 -0.74 -5.56 -32.59
C PHE A 55 0.63 -6.21 -32.85
N ASP A 56 0.76 -7.01 -33.91
CA ASP A 56 1.91 -7.88 -34.12
C ASP A 56 3.12 -7.18 -34.74
N LYS A 57 2.91 -6.18 -35.63
CA LYS A 57 3.98 -5.59 -36.46
C LYS A 57 4.35 -4.17 -36.05
N ILE A 58 3.35 -3.32 -35.79
CA ILE A 58 3.58 -1.87 -35.61
C ILE A 58 3.46 -1.43 -34.15
N LYS A 59 2.90 -2.28 -33.28
CA LYS A 59 2.70 -1.98 -31.86
C LYS A 59 1.86 -0.69 -31.69
N PHE A 60 0.57 -0.76 -32.00
CA PHE A 60 -0.36 0.36 -32.16
C PHE A 60 -0.37 1.38 -31.00
N SER A 61 -0.13 0.92 -29.78
CA SER A 61 0.04 1.75 -28.57
C SER A 61 1.07 2.87 -28.73
N ASN A 62 2.03 2.73 -29.65
CA ASN A 62 2.97 3.79 -29.99
C ASN A 62 2.27 5.03 -30.57
N PHE A 63 1.14 4.89 -31.27
CA PHE A 63 0.31 6.02 -31.72
C PHE A 63 -0.46 6.69 -30.58
N LEU A 64 -0.57 6.03 -29.42
CA LEU A 64 -1.22 6.58 -28.22
C LEU A 64 -0.22 7.31 -27.32
N HIS A 65 1.08 7.03 -27.44
CA HIS A 65 2.11 7.65 -26.63
C HIS A 65 2.64 8.96 -27.24
N ILE A 66 2.44 10.06 -26.53
CA ILE A 66 3.02 11.37 -26.84
C ILE A 66 4.40 11.47 -26.17
N ILE A 67 5.45 11.63 -26.99
CA ILE A 67 6.83 11.71 -26.52
C ILE A 67 7.09 13.06 -25.83
N SER A 68 7.79 13.02 -24.70
CA SER A 68 8.28 14.24 -24.02
C SER A 68 9.26 15.00 -24.92
N PRO A 69 9.17 16.33 -25.01
CA PRO A 69 10.17 17.13 -25.73
C PRO A 69 11.57 16.98 -25.10
N SER A 70 12.60 17.31 -25.88
CA SER A 70 13.98 17.44 -25.37
C SER A 70 14.09 18.56 -24.35
N ASP A 71 15.11 18.52 -23.50
CA ASP A 71 15.35 19.53 -22.46
C ASP A 71 15.48 20.95 -23.06
N GLU A 72 16.16 21.08 -24.19
CA GLU A 72 16.28 22.34 -24.94
C GLU A 72 14.92 22.87 -25.42
N MET A 73 14.02 21.97 -25.84
CA MET A 73 12.69 22.36 -26.28
C MET A 73 11.80 22.70 -25.08
N LEU A 74 11.88 21.95 -23.99
CA LEU A 74 11.16 22.26 -22.74
C LEU A 74 11.57 23.62 -22.19
N GLU A 75 12.83 24.01 -22.33
CA GLU A 75 13.32 25.34 -21.98
C GLU A 75 12.71 26.45 -22.86
N LYS A 76 12.58 26.22 -24.17
CA LYS A 76 11.88 27.15 -25.07
C LYS A 76 10.38 27.23 -24.78
N MET A 77 9.75 26.09 -24.44
CA MET A 77 8.32 26.02 -24.12
C MET A 77 7.99 26.65 -22.77
N ILE A 78 8.88 26.51 -21.78
CA ILE A 78 8.73 27.04 -20.41
C ILE A 78 9.99 27.85 -20.06
N PRO A 79 10.09 29.10 -20.55
CA PRO A 79 11.26 29.95 -20.31
C PRO A 79 11.40 30.35 -18.84
N ARG A 80 10.26 30.53 -18.15
CA ARG A 80 10.21 30.89 -16.73
C ARG A 80 9.63 29.76 -15.92
N VAL A 81 10.37 29.36 -14.89
CA VAL A 81 10.04 28.24 -14.02
C VAL A 81 9.48 28.76 -12.71
N TYR A 82 8.58 27.99 -12.08
CA TYR A 82 8.03 28.28 -10.76
C TYR A 82 8.00 27.01 -9.91
N TRP A 83 8.71 27.01 -8.78
CA TRP A 83 8.62 26.02 -7.71
C TRP A 83 8.25 26.73 -6.40
N SER A 84 7.63 26.00 -5.47
CA SER A 84 7.20 26.56 -4.18
C SER A 84 7.38 25.53 -3.08
N ILE A 85 7.75 26.01 -1.91
CA ILE A 85 7.88 25.26 -0.67
C ILE A 85 6.76 25.66 0.31
N GLU A 86 5.89 26.59 -0.09
CA GLU A 86 4.84 27.17 0.78
C GLU A 86 3.82 26.14 1.26
N SER A 87 3.60 25.09 0.48
CA SER A 87 2.65 24.03 0.76
C SER A 87 3.30 22.80 1.41
N VAL A 88 4.58 22.85 1.78
CA VAL A 88 5.28 21.71 2.38
C VAL A 88 5.12 21.74 3.90
N ASP A 89 4.74 20.62 4.49
CA ASP A 89 4.67 20.42 5.94
C ASP A 89 6.11 20.39 6.53
N LEU A 90 6.69 21.58 6.75
CA LEU A 90 7.98 21.78 7.43
C LEU A 90 7.75 22.10 8.92
N ALA A 91 8.70 21.75 9.79
CA ALA A 91 8.68 22.16 11.19
C ALA A 91 8.56 23.69 11.30
N GLU A 92 7.76 24.20 12.24
CA GLU A 92 7.37 25.62 12.34
C GLU A 92 8.57 26.57 12.34
N ASP A 93 9.67 26.18 12.99
CA ASP A 93 10.93 26.93 13.01
C ASP A 93 11.63 26.98 11.64
N MET A 94 11.68 25.85 10.93
CA MET A 94 12.23 25.78 9.57
C MET A 94 11.34 26.50 8.57
N GLN A 95 10.02 26.37 8.71
CA GLN A 95 9.05 27.05 7.89
C GLN A 95 9.20 28.57 8.01
N ASN A 96 9.31 29.09 9.23
CA ASN A 96 9.54 30.51 9.48
C ASN A 96 10.89 31.01 8.94
N LYS A 97 11.97 30.21 9.07
CA LYS A 97 13.32 30.57 8.60
C LYS A 97 13.44 30.54 7.08
N LEU A 98 12.97 29.47 6.43
CA LEU A 98 13.16 29.24 5.01
C LEU A 98 12.14 30.02 4.17
N ILE A 99 10.84 30.00 4.50
CA ILE A 99 9.80 30.63 3.67
C ILE A 99 9.88 32.15 3.68
N LYS A 100 10.18 32.78 4.83
CA LYS A 100 10.28 34.25 4.93
C LYS A 100 11.46 34.80 4.13
N ASN A 101 12.54 34.03 4.02
CA ASN A 101 13.77 34.42 3.32
C ASN A 101 13.86 33.87 1.89
N PHE A 102 12.90 33.04 1.48
CA PHE A 102 12.84 32.44 0.15
C PHE A 102 12.69 33.53 -0.93
N PRO A 103 13.37 33.44 -2.09
CA PRO A 103 13.51 34.56 -3.01
C PRO A 103 12.17 35.14 -3.51
N LYS A 104 11.80 36.39 -3.22
CA LYS A 104 10.48 36.90 -3.65
C LYS A 104 10.29 36.94 -5.17
N ASP A 105 11.38 36.92 -5.94
CA ASP A 105 11.36 37.03 -7.39
C ASP A 105 10.81 35.79 -8.11
N TYR A 106 10.91 34.57 -7.55
CA TYR A 106 10.32 33.39 -8.20
C TYR A 106 8.78 33.46 -8.25
N LYS A 107 8.13 34.15 -7.28
CA LYS A 107 6.67 34.33 -7.27
C LYS A 107 6.16 35.12 -8.48
N LYS A 108 6.97 36.05 -9.00
CA LYS A 108 6.64 36.81 -10.22
C LYS A 108 6.56 35.90 -11.46
N SER A 109 7.25 34.76 -11.44
CA SER A 109 7.24 33.77 -12.53
C SER A 109 6.03 32.83 -12.50
N LYS A 110 5.20 32.83 -11.44
CA LYS A 110 4.05 31.93 -11.28
C LYS A 110 3.02 32.07 -12.42
N SER A 111 2.68 33.30 -12.81
CA SER A 111 1.71 33.53 -13.91
C SER A 111 2.26 33.01 -15.23
N ALA A 112 3.50 33.40 -15.58
CA ALA A 112 4.14 33.00 -16.82
C ALA A 112 4.31 31.47 -16.93
N TYR A 113 4.68 30.80 -15.82
CA TYR A 113 4.78 29.34 -15.76
C TYR A 113 3.42 28.67 -15.99
N ASN A 114 2.37 29.14 -15.30
CA ASN A 114 1.03 28.58 -15.45
C ASN A 114 0.46 28.81 -16.86
N GLU A 115 0.71 29.98 -17.46
CA GLU A 115 0.32 30.27 -18.85
C GLU A 115 1.03 29.36 -19.86
N ALA A 116 2.34 29.13 -19.69
CA ALA A 116 3.10 28.20 -20.52
C ALA A 116 2.56 26.76 -20.40
N ARG A 117 2.32 26.30 -19.17
CA ARG A 117 1.71 24.99 -18.89
C ARG A 117 0.34 24.84 -19.56
N GLU A 118 -0.54 25.84 -19.43
CA GLU A 118 -1.87 25.79 -20.05
C GLU A 118 -1.82 25.78 -21.58
N LYS A 119 -0.84 26.45 -22.20
CA LYS A 119 -0.60 26.34 -23.65
C LYS A 119 -0.22 24.92 -24.06
N ILE A 120 0.69 24.28 -23.33
CA ILE A 120 1.10 22.87 -23.56
C ILE A 120 -0.12 21.96 -23.42
N LYS A 121 -0.85 22.08 -22.32
CA LYS A 121 -2.06 21.28 -22.05
C LYS A 121 -3.09 21.39 -23.17
N LYS A 122 -3.35 22.59 -23.70
CA LYS A 122 -4.30 22.78 -24.82
C LYS A 122 -3.89 22.03 -26.08
N LEU A 123 -2.60 22.02 -26.44
CA LEU A 123 -2.12 21.27 -27.61
C LEU A 123 -2.22 19.76 -27.39
N LEU A 124 -1.85 19.27 -26.20
CA LEU A 124 -1.92 17.85 -25.88
C LEU A 124 -3.37 17.33 -25.96
N ILE A 125 -4.33 18.09 -25.44
CA ILE A 125 -5.77 17.75 -25.54
C ILE A 125 -6.23 17.62 -27.00
N GLN A 126 -5.69 18.42 -27.93
CA GLN A 126 -6.04 18.31 -29.35
C GLN A 126 -5.56 16.97 -29.95
N ILE A 127 -4.34 16.55 -29.61
CA ILE A 127 -3.80 15.25 -30.04
C ILE A 127 -4.61 14.10 -29.42
N GLU A 128 -4.88 14.18 -28.12
CA GLU A 128 -5.65 13.16 -27.40
C GLU A 128 -7.03 12.96 -28.00
N LYS A 129 -7.74 14.06 -28.35
CA LYS A 129 -9.03 13.97 -29.06
C LYS A 129 -8.92 13.19 -30.36
N LEU A 130 -7.86 13.40 -31.15
CA LEU A 130 -7.63 12.64 -32.39
C LEU A 130 -7.30 11.17 -32.11
N GLN A 131 -6.55 10.87 -31.05
CA GLN A 131 -6.28 9.50 -30.61
C GLN A 131 -7.57 8.78 -30.20
N ILE A 132 -8.48 9.46 -29.48
CA ILE A 132 -9.78 8.91 -29.11
C ILE A 132 -10.66 8.67 -30.35
N ILE A 133 -10.70 9.60 -31.31
CA ILE A 133 -11.42 9.39 -32.58
C ILE A 133 -10.87 8.19 -33.36
N PHE A 134 -9.54 8.06 -33.40
CA PHE A 134 -8.88 6.90 -34.01
C PHE A 134 -9.29 5.60 -33.32
N LEU A 135 -9.23 5.54 -31.98
CA LEU A 135 -9.64 4.37 -31.21
C LEU A 135 -11.14 4.06 -31.37
N LYS A 136 -12.02 5.07 -31.36
CA LYS A 136 -13.46 4.91 -31.61
C LYS A 136 -13.73 4.31 -32.99
N THR A 137 -12.89 4.64 -33.98
CA THR A 137 -12.94 4.03 -35.31
C THR A 137 -12.55 2.54 -35.26
N LEU A 138 -11.54 2.16 -34.48
CA LEU A 138 -11.13 0.75 -34.32
C LEU A 138 -12.13 -0.10 -33.52
N LEU A 139 -12.77 0.47 -32.50
CA LEU A 139 -13.76 -0.19 -31.65
C LEU A 139 -15.20 -0.10 -32.19
N ASN A 140 -15.36 0.00 -33.51
CA ASN A 140 -16.66 0.01 -34.16
C ASN A 140 -17.39 -1.33 -33.97
N ASP A 141 -18.64 -1.27 -33.58
CA ASP A 141 -19.51 -2.43 -33.35
C ASP A 141 -20.59 -2.59 -34.43
N ASN A 142 -20.84 -1.55 -35.22
CA ASN A 142 -21.90 -1.51 -36.23
C ASN A 142 -21.52 -2.21 -37.55
N ASP A 143 -20.35 -2.83 -37.62
CA ASP A 143 -19.80 -3.47 -38.81
C ASP A 143 -19.80 -5.01 -38.71
N GLN A 144 -20.69 -5.55 -37.88
CA GLN A 144 -20.98 -6.97 -37.82
C GLN A 144 -21.75 -7.41 -39.07
N SER A 145 -21.43 -8.60 -39.58
CA SER A 145 -22.16 -9.27 -40.66
C SER A 145 -22.48 -10.70 -40.23
N ASP A 146 -23.38 -11.38 -40.95
CA ASP A 146 -23.81 -12.75 -40.62
C ASP A 146 -22.66 -13.76 -40.54
N THR A 147 -21.53 -13.49 -41.20
CA THR A 147 -20.35 -14.35 -41.26
C THR A 147 -19.10 -13.79 -40.60
N ILE A 148 -19.05 -12.48 -40.29
CA ILE A 148 -17.85 -11.81 -39.77
C ILE A 148 -18.21 -10.98 -38.54
N VAL A 149 -17.53 -11.28 -37.43
CA VAL A 149 -17.60 -10.53 -36.16
C VAL A 149 -17.27 -9.05 -36.31
N SER A 150 -17.75 -8.21 -35.37
CA SER A 150 -17.50 -6.76 -35.39
C SER A 150 -16.02 -6.42 -35.18
N SER A 151 -15.58 -5.24 -35.63
CA SER A 151 -14.20 -4.76 -35.41
C SER A 151 -13.87 -4.69 -33.91
N ARG A 152 -14.83 -4.32 -33.07
CA ARG A 152 -14.69 -4.30 -31.60
C ARG A 152 -14.34 -5.67 -31.03
N VAL A 153 -15.01 -6.74 -31.48
CA VAL A 153 -14.74 -8.11 -31.05
C VAL A 153 -13.31 -8.53 -31.42
N LEU A 154 -12.89 -8.25 -32.66
CA LEU A 154 -11.53 -8.52 -33.14
C LEU A 154 -10.49 -7.75 -32.32
N PHE A 155 -10.73 -6.46 -32.09
CA PHE A 155 -9.87 -5.61 -31.28
C PHE A 155 -9.76 -6.13 -29.85
N SER A 156 -10.89 -6.50 -29.23
CA SER A 156 -10.91 -7.03 -27.86
C SER A 156 -10.03 -8.27 -27.71
N ARG A 157 -10.13 -9.23 -28.63
CA ARG A 157 -9.30 -10.44 -28.61
C ARG A 157 -7.82 -10.14 -28.79
N ARG A 158 -7.46 -9.27 -29.74
CA ARG A 158 -6.06 -8.88 -29.98
C ARG A 158 -5.49 -8.05 -28.83
N PHE A 159 -6.29 -7.18 -28.23
CA PHE A 159 -5.91 -6.37 -27.06
C PHE A 159 -5.68 -7.23 -25.81
N GLN A 160 -6.48 -8.28 -25.64
CA GLN A 160 -6.24 -9.28 -24.61
C GLN A 160 -4.88 -9.96 -24.78
N ASN A 161 -4.58 -10.47 -25.99
CA ASN A 161 -3.29 -11.09 -26.29
C ASN A 161 -2.13 -10.12 -26.07
N PHE A 162 -2.30 -8.86 -26.50
CA PHE A 162 -1.31 -7.80 -26.26
C PHE A 162 -1.03 -7.59 -24.77
N THR A 163 -2.07 -7.61 -23.93
CA THR A 163 -1.89 -7.47 -22.49
C THR A 163 -1.15 -8.69 -21.94
N GLN A 164 -1.51 -9.89 -22.38
CA GLN A 164 -0.85 -11.14 -22.01
C GLN A 164 0.65 -11.17 -22.38
N GLU A 165 1.00 -10.71 -23.58
CA GLU A 165 2.40 -10.63 -24.03
C GLU A 165 3.24 -9.69 -23.15
N ASN A 166 2.63 -8.65 -22.59
CA ASN A 166 3.32 -7.73 -21.68
C ASN A 166 3.39 -8.24 -20.22
N ILE A 167 2.68 -9.33 -19.89
CA ILE A 167 2.69 -9.99 -18.56
C ILE A 167 3.81 -11.02 -18.43
N ILE A 168 3.98 -11.91 -19.43
CA ILE A 168 4.78 -13.14 -19.29
C ILE A 168 6.26 -12.82 -19.02
N TYR A 169 6.70 -13.14 -17.80
CA TYR A 169 8.02 -12.83 -17.25
C TYR A 169 9.19 -13.62 -17.88
N TRP A 170 8.92 -14.76 -18.53
CA TRP A 170 9.96 -15.63 -19.11
C TRP A 170 10.59 -15.09 -20.40
N ARG A 171 10.02 -14.05 -21.01
CA ARG A 171 10.72 -13.27 -22.04
C ARG A 171 11.48 -12.13 -21.35
N ASN A 172 12.57 -12.48 -20.69
CA ASN A 172 13.62 -11.54 -20.25
C ASN A 172 14.34 -10.85 -21.43
N ASP A 173 13.70 -10.75 -22.60
CA ASP A 173 14.11 -9.86 -23.68
C ASP A 173 13.44 -8.49 -23.46
N PRO A 174 14.13 -7.51 -22.86
CA PRO A 174 13.61 -6.15 -22.67
C PRO A 174 13.21 -5.46 -23.99
N ILE A 175 13.58 -6.03 -25.15
CA ILE A 175 13.29 -5.53 -26.50
C ILE A 175 11.81 -5.75 -26.89
N LEU A 176 11.14 -6.78 -26.34
CA LEU A 176 9.76 -7.10 -26.70
C LEU A 176 8.74 -6.33 -25.86
N LYS A 177 9.02 -6.10 -24.56
CA LYS A 177 8.14 -5.37 -23.65
C LYS A 177 8.02 -3.90 -24.06
N GLN A 178 6.80 -3.37 -24.04
CA GLN A 178 6.63 -1.96 -24.31
C GLN A 178 7.04 -1.08 -23.13
N PRO A 179 7.62 0.11 -23.38
CA PRO A 179 7.96 1.04 -22.32
C PRO A 179 6.75 1.40 -21.44
N GLY A 180 6.96 1.51 -20.13
CA GLY A 180 5.92 1.91 -19.15
C GLY A 180 5.11 3.15 -19.55
N PRO A 181 5.73 4.24 -20.06
CA PRO A 181 4.99 5.43 -20.50
C PRO A 181 4.03 5.19 -21.67
N VAL A 182 4.38 4.24 -22.56
CA VAL A 182 3.53 3.85 -23.70
C VAL A 182 2.31 3.08 -23.22
N LEU A 183 2.51 2.15 -22.30
CA LEU A 183 1.43 1.36 -21.70
C LEU A 183 0.50 2.23 -20.85
N LEU A 184 1.06 3.15 -20.06
CA LEU A 184 0.27 4.12 -19.29
C LEU A 184 -0.57 5.00 -20.22
N SER A 185 0.00 5.43 -21.34
CA SER A 185 -0.75 6.23 -22.30
C SER A 185 -1.90 5.43 -22.91
N THR A 186 -1.63 4.19 -23.29
CA THR A 186 -2.64 3.25 -23.81
C THR A 186 -3.76 3.02 -22.80
N PHE A 187 -3.42 2.79 -21.53
CA PHE A 187 -4.37 2.65 -20.43
C PHE A 187 -5.32 3.84 -20.34
N PHE A 188 -4.82 5.07 -20.27
CA PHE A 188 -5.69 6.25 -20.14
C PHE A 188 -6.60 6.45 -21.36
N ARG A 189 -6.07 6.33 -22.58
CA ARG A 189 -6.86 6.60 -23.80
C ARG A 189 -7.95 5.55 -24.01
N ILE A 190 -7.64 4.26 -23.80
CA ILE A 190 -8.65 3.20 -23.92
C ILE A 190 -9.66 3.32 -22.78
N SER A 191 -9.24 3.59 -21.53
CA SER A 191 -10.16 3.74 -20.40
C SER A 191 -11.12 4.91 -20.60
N PHE A 192 -10.64 6.04 -21.10
CA PHE A 192 -11.48 7.18 -21.45
C PHE A 192 -12.53 6.81 -22.51
N LEU A 193 -12.10 6.18 -23.61
CA LEU A 193 -13.02 5.73 -24.65
C LEU A 193 -14.04 4.72 -24.13
N LEU A 194 -13.63 3.74 -23.30
CA LEU A 194 -14.58 2.78 -22.75
C LEU A 194 -15.58 3.43 -21.81
N SER A 195 -15.15 4.40 -21.00
CA SER A 195 -16.06 5.17 -20.14
C SER A 195 -17.12 5.91 -20.97
N GLU A 196 -16.72 6.53 -22.08
CA GLU A 196 -17.63 7.18 -23.04
C GLU A 196 -18.59 6.15 -23.68
N LEU A 197 -18.07 5.08 -24.27
CA LEU A 197 -18.86 4.05 -24.94
C LEU A 197 -19.84 3.34 -23.99
N LEU A 198 -19.42 3.05 -22.75
CA LEU A 198 -20.29 2.45 -21.74
C LEU A 198 -21.44 3.40 -21.37
N SER A 199 -21.16 4.70 -21.23
CA SER A 199 -22.18 5.70 -20.95
C SER A 199 -23.16 5.90 -22.12
N GLU A 200 -22.69 5.78 -23.36
CA GLU A 200 -23.50 5.90 -24.58
C GLU A 200 -24.35 4.64 -24.84
N GLU A 201 -23.79 3.44 -24.63
CA GLU A 201 -24.41 2.18 -25.07
C GLU A 201 -25.11 1.39 -23.97
N LEU A 202 -24.72 1.54 -22.70
CA LEU A 202 -25.29 0.81 -21.56
C LEU A 202 -25.96 1.78 -20.57
N VAL A 203 -27.11 2.32 -20.96
CA VAL A 203 -27.95 3.16 -20.10
C VAL A 203 -28.60 2.26 -19.02
N ASN A 204 -28.40 2.59 -17.73
CA ASN A 204 -28.98 1.95 -16.51
C ASN A 204 -28.20 0.83 -15.80
N VAL A 205 -26.87 0.73 -15.93
CA VAL A 205 -26.10 -0.16 -15.04
C VAL A 205 -25.73 0.59 -13.75
N ASN A 206 -26.59 0.49 -12.72
CA ASN A 206 -26.37 1.15 -11.42
C ASN A 206 -25.04 0.75 -10.76
N ASP A 207 -24.53 -0.46 -11.04
CA ASP A 207 -23.25 -0.96 -10.53
C ASP A 207 -22.38 -1.50 -11.68
N LEU A 208 -21.65 -0.61 -12.36
CA LEU A 208 -20.71 -1.02 -13.41
C LEU A 208 -19.66 -1.97 -12.81
N ARG A 209 -19.65 -3.21 -13.32
CA ARG A 209 -18.79 -4.30 -12.86
C ARG A 209 -18.41 -5.20 -14.02
N ILE A 210 -17.36 -5.98 -13.83
CA ILE A 210 -16.95 -7.02 -14.77
C ILE A 210 -17.79 -8.27 -14.54
N HIS A 211 -18.31 -8.85 -15.63
CA HIS A 211 -19.11 -10.06 -15.54
C HIS A 211 -18.24 -11.26 -15.09
N PRO A 212 -18.58 -11.98 -13.99
CA PRO A 212 -17.69 -12.99 -13.41
C PRO A 212 -17.35 -14.16 -14.32
N ASN A 213 -18.18 -14.43 -15.33
CA ASN A 213 -17.96 -15.51 -16.29
C ASN A 213 -16.57 -15.48 -16.93
N ILE A 214 -16.01 -14.30 -17.13
CA ILE A 214 -14.67 -14.19 -17.72
C ILE A 214 -13.57 -14.79 -16.84
N PHE A 215 -13.78 -14.92 -15.52
CA PHE A 215 -12.74 -15.33 -14.59
C PHE A 215 -12.49 -16.84 -14.60
N TYR A 216 -13.50 -17.65 -14.93
CA TYR A 216 -13.42 -19.10 -14.94
C TYR A 216 -13.42 -19.71 -16.35
N LEU A 217 -13.66 -18.92 -17.39
CA LEU A 217 -13.53 -19.38 -18.78
C LEU A 217 -12.05 -19.50 -19.20
N LYS A 218 -11.66 -20.69 -19.67
CA LYS A 218 -10.29 -20.99 -20.15
C LYS A 218 -9.80 -19.99 -21.21
N ASN A 219 -10.69 -19.56 -22.10
CA ASN A 219 -10.37 -18.65 -23.21
C ASN A 219 -9.89 -17.26 -22.76
N TYR A 220 -10.21 -16.88 -21.51
CA TYR A 220 -9.84 -15.60 -20.92
C TYR A 220 -8.80 -15.74 -19.80
N ASN A 221 -8.21 -16.92 -19.64
CA ASN A 221 -7.15 -17.14 -18.67
C ASN A 221 -5.82 -16.58 -19.19
N PHE A 222 -5.25 -15.62 -18.45
CA PHE A 222 -3.90 -15.15 -18.69
C PHE A 222 -2.91 -16.13 -18.06
N PHE A 223 -2.06 -16.75 -18.87
CA PHE A 223 -0.99 -17.62 -18.36
C PHE A 223 -0.06 -16.83 -17.42
N GLY A 224 0.26 -17.43 -16.27
CA GLY A 224 1.16 -16.84 -15.26
C GLY A 224 0.51 -15.91 -14.24
N ILE A 225 -0.81 -15.72 -14.27
CA ILE A 225 -1.53 -14.96 -13.24
C ILE A 225 -2.13 -15.91 -12.19
N GLU A 226 -1.82 -15.65 -10.92
CA GLU A 226 -2.39 -16.36 -9.77
C GLU A 226 -3.85 -15.93 -9.54
N ARG A 227 -4.68 -16.86 -9.06
CA ARG A 227 -6.07 -16.55 -8.66
C ARG A 227 -6.12 -16.54 -7.15
N ILE A 228 -7.04 -15.78 -6.55
CA ILE A 228 -7.10 -15.68 -5.08
C ILE A 228 -7.26 -17.04 -4.40
N GLY A 229 -7.93 -18.00 -5.05
CA GLY A 229 -8.14 -19.37 -4.58
C GLY A 229 -7.09 -20.39 -5.02
N GLY A 230 -5.95 -19.97 -5.59
CA GLY A 230 -4.89 -20.87 -6.05
C GLY A 230 -4.68 -20.88 -7.56
N THR A 231 -4.09 -21.95 -8.07
CA THR A 231 -3.84 -22.09 -9.51
C THR A 231 -5.15 -22.29 -10.28
N PHE A 232 -5.22 -21.72 -11.48
CA PHE A 232 -6.41 -21.83 -12.32
C PHE A 232 -6.75 -23.29 -12.66
N SER A 233 -5.74 -24.16 -12.87
CA SER A 233 -5.93 -25.58 -13.15
C SER A 233 -6.59 -26.32 -11.98
N TYR A 234 -6.11 -26.08 -10.76
CA TYR A 234 -6.69 -26.66 -9.55
C TYR A 234 -8.15 -26.24 -9.38
N LEU A 235 -8.43 -24.94 -9.49
CA LEU A 235 -9.78 -24.41 -9.34
C LEU A 235 -10.73 -24.96 -10.41
N ASN A 236 -10.29 -25.00 -11.66
CA ASN A 236 -11.09 -25.52 -12.77
C ASN A 236 -11.41 -27.01 -12.58
N ASN A 237 -10.46 -27.81 -12.08
CA ASN A 237 -10.70 -29.22 -11.80
C ASN A 237 -11.67 -29.42 -10.62
N LYS A 238 -11.49 -28.66 -9.54
CA LYS A 238 -12.29 -28.77 -8.32
C LYS A 238 -13.75 -28.32 -8.52
N TYR A 239 -13.97 -27.27 -9.30
CA TYR A 239 -15.30 -26.63 -9.44
C TYR A 239 -15.92 -26.78 -10.83
N ASN A 240 -15.43 -27.72 -11.65
CA ASN A 240 -15.87 -27.92 -13.04
C ASN A 240 -17.39 -28.11 -13.15
N GLU A 241 -17.99 -28.93 -12.28
CA GLU A 241 -19.44 -29.19 -12.30
C GLU A 241 -20.26 -27.93 -12.02
N ILE A 242 -19.80 -27.10 -11.08
CA ILE A 242 -20.45 -25.82 -10.75
C ILE A 242 -20.37 -24.87 -11.94
N ILE A 243 -19.21 -24.79 -12.60
CA ILE A 243 -19.02 -23.98 -13.81
C ILE A 243 -19.95 -24.46 -14.93
N LYS A 244 -20.03 -25.78 -15.14
CA LYS A 244 -20.92 -26.41 -16.14
C LYS A 244 -22.39 -26.07 -15.91
N SER A 245 -22.85 -26.14 -14.65
CA SER A 245 -24.22 -25.78 -14.30
C SER A 245 -24.57 -24.32 -14.54
N LYS A 246 -23.58 -23.41 -14.44
CA LYS A 246 -23.80 -21.96 -14.47
C LYS A 246 -23.74 -21.34 -15.86
N LEU A 247 -22.85 -21.83 -16.72
CA LEU A 247 -22.70 -21.30 -18.08
C LEU A 247 -23.75 -21.82 -19.07
N GLY A 248 -24.31 -23.01 -18.81
CA GLY A 248 -25.20 -23.70 -19.75
C GLY A 248 -24.50 -24.08 -21.07
N PRO A 249 -25.16 -24.88 -21.94
CA PRO A 249 -24.69 -25.09 -23.31
C PRO A 249 -24.92 -23.84 -24.18
N PRO A 250 -24.02 -23.49 -25.13
CA PRO A 250 -22.96 -24.31 -25.68
C PRO A 250 -21.65 -24.14 -24.90
N PHE A 251 -21.30 -25.18 -24.15
CA PHE A 251 -19.91 -25.39 -23.76
C PHE A 251 -19.12 -25.63 -25.03
N ASP A 252 -18.04 -24.88 -25.20
CA ASP A 252 -17.05 -25.11 -26.24
C ASP A 252 -16.42 -26.49 -25.97
N SER A 253 -17.05 -27.55 -26.48
CA SER A 253 -16.62 -28.95 -26.42
C SER A 253 -15.41 -29.21 -27.32
N ARG A 254 -14.53 -28.22 -27.51
CA ARG A 254 -13.39 -28.31 -28.41
C ARG A 254 -12.13 -28.86 -27.75
N ASN A 255 -12.14 -29.12 -26.44
CA ASN A 255 -10.95 -29.59 -25.71
C ASN A 255 -11.21 -30.81 -24.79
N ASP A 256 -12.40 -31.42 -24.81
CA ASP A 256 -12.66 -32.65 -24.03
C ASP A 256 -12.21 -33.94 -24.77
N ASP A 257 -11.70 -33.83 -26.01
CA ASP A 257 -11.16 -34.96 -26.80
C ASP A 257 -9.63 -35.16 -26.69
N ASP A 258 -8.90 -34.28 -25.99
CA ASP A 258 -7.48 -34.54 -25.69
C ASP A 258 -7.38 -35.43 -24.44
N ASN A 259 -7.62 -36.73 -24.66
CA ASN A 259 -7.25 -37.77 -23.72
C ASN A 259 -5.80 -37.59 -23.27
N ASN A 260 -5.64 -37.38 -21.97
CA ASN A 260 -4.46 -37.65 -21.16
C ASN A 260 -3.41 -38.55 -21.84
N THR A 261 -2.37 -37.99 -22.45
CA THR A 261 -1.07 -38.69 -22.52
C THR A 261 0.18 -37.81 -22.71
N ASP A 262 0.10 -36.59 -23.27
CA ASP A 262 1.35 -35.89 -23.70
C ASP A 262 1.72 -34.58 -22.97
N VAL A 263 1.03 -34.21 -21.88
CA VAL A 263 1.33 -32.96 -21.12
C VAL A 263 2.13 -33.22 -19.82
N LEU A 264 2.37 -34.48 -19.45
CA LEU A 264 3.08 -34.84 -18.20
C LEU A 264 4.62 -34.91 -18.32
N GLN A 265 5.23 -34.37 -19.39
CA GLN A 265 6.70 -34.41 -19.57
C GLN A 265 7.34 -33.04 -19.84
N ALA A 266 6.73 -31.95 -19.39
CA ALA A 266 7.34 -30.61 -19.47
C ALA A 266 7.40 -29.90 -18.11
N GLU A 267 7.47 -30.66 -17.02
CA GLU A 267 7.89 -30.15 -15.72
C GLU A 267 9.21 -30.83 -15.34
N ASP A 268 10.17 -30.00 -14.94
CA ASP A 268 11.48 -30.31 -14.37
C ASP A 268 12.59 -30.86 -15.30
N ALA A 269 13.25 -29.94 -16.00
CA ALA A 269 14.68 -30.06 -16.26
C ALA A 269 15.35 -28.69 -16.11
N ILE A 270 15.76 -28.35 -14.89
CA ILE A 270 16.79 -27.35 -14.65
C ILE A 270 18.07 -27.93 -15.27
N ILE A 271 18.54 -27.36 -16.38
CA ILE A 271 19.85 -27.69 -16.93
C ILE A 271 20.88 -26.90 -16.13
N GLU A 272 21.52 -27.54 -15.16
CA GLU A 272 22.77 -27.04 -14.59
C GLU A 272 23.86 -27.07 -15.67
N ILE A 273 24.48 -25.92 -15.92
CA ILE A 273 25.51 -25.75 -16.94
C ILE A 273 26.86 -25.97 -16.27
N ASP A 274 27.35 -27.21 -16.27
CA ASP A 274 28.62 -27.57 -15.64
C ASP A 274 29.79 -27.72 -16.63
N SER A 275 29.56 -27.54 -17.93
CA SER A 275 30.60 -27.73 -18.95
C SER A 275 30.49 -26.80 -20.18
N PRO A 276 31.62 -26.36 -20.77
CA PRO A 276 31.64 -25.66 -22.06
C PRO A 276 31.03 -26.45 -23.23
N ALA A 277 30.91 -27.77 -23.13
CA ALA A 277 30.28 -28.62 -24.15
C ALA A 277 28.75 -28.44 -24.20
N ASP A 278 28.10 -28.09 -23.09
CA ASP A 278 26.65 -27.88 -23.00
C ASP A 278 26.25 -26.53 -23.62
N ILE A 279 27.13 -25.53 -23.52
CA ILE A 279 26.99 -24.23 -24.19
C ILE A 279 26.99 -24.40 -25.72
N ILE A 280 27.83 -25.30 -26.25
CA ILE A 280 27.87 -25.60 -27.69
C ILE A 280 26.59 -26.31 -28.16
N THR A 281 25.98 -27.12 -27.29
CA THR A 281 24.73 -27.83 -27.61
C THR A 281 23.52 -26.90 -27.61
N VAL A 282 23.47 -25.92 -26.69
CA VAL A 282 22.48 -24.84 -26.67
C VAL A 282 22.67 -23.87 -27.85
N LEU A 283 23.91 -23.49 -28.16
CA LEU A 283 24.23 -22.65 -29.32
C LEU A 283 23.93 -23.36 -30.65
N ARG A 284 24.18 -24.67 -30.75
CA ARG A 284 23.84 -25.45 -31.96
C ARG A 284 22.33 -25.54 -32.18
N ARG A 285 21.51 -25.56 -31.12
CA ARG A 285 20.04 -25.44 -31.19
C ARG A 285 19.54 -24.04 -31.58
N LEU A 286 20.30 -22.98 -31.29
CA LEU A 286 19.95 -21.61 -31.67
C LEU A 286 20.38 -21.27 -33.11
N ILE A 287 21.44 -21.91 -33.63
CA ILE A 287 22.03 -21.59 -34.95
C ILE A 287 21.43 -22.43 -36.08
N THR A 288 20.86 -23.61 -35.78
CA THR A 288 20.15 -24.38 -36.81
C THR A 288 18.72 -23.85 -36.96
N GLU A 289 18.45 -23.18 -38.10
CA GLU A 289 17.10 -22.77 -38.51
C GLU A 289 16.19 -24.00 -38.68
N ASP A 290 15.65 -24.51 -37.57
CA ASP A 290 14.61 -25.53 -37.60
C ASP A 290 13.29 -24.84 -37.95
N ARG A 291 13.01 -24.74 -39.25
CA ARG A 291 11.74 -24.24 -39.82
C ARG A 291 10.51 -24.95 -39.26
N ASN A 292 10.68 -26.11 -38.62
CA ASN A 292 9.59 -26.90 -38.05
C ASN A 292 9.20 -26.50 -36.61
N ALA A 293 10.08 -25.92 -35.79
CA ALA A 293 9.70 -25.43 -34.46
C ALA A 293 8.78 -24.20 -34.55
N ASN A 294 9.03 -23.34 -35.55
CA ASN A 294 8.13 -22.23 -35.87
C ASN A 294 6.78 -22.70 -36.40
N THR A 295 6.67 -23.90 -36.97
CA THR A 295 5.36 -24.43 -37.43
C THR A 295 4.51 -24.97 -36.29
N HIS A 296 5.09 -25.55 -35.23
CA HIS A 296 4.32 -25.97 -34.05
C HIS A 296 3.86 -24.79 -33.19
N ILE A 297 4.68 -23.74 -33.07
CA ILE A 297 4.30 -22.49 -32.40
C ILE A 297 3.32 -21.69 -33.26
N ALA A 298 3.54 -21.58 -34.58
CA ALA A 298 2.56 -20.97 -35.48
C ALA A 298 1.25 -21.75 -35.54
N ASN A 299 1.25 -23.07 -35.39
CA ASN A 299 0.02 -23.86 -35.30
C ASN A 299 -0.70 -23.70 -33.95
N ALA A 300 0.01 -23.49 -32.84
CA ALA A 300 -0.60 -23.13 -31.56
C ALA A 300 -1.18 -21.70 -31.57
N VAL A 301 -0.51 -20.77 -32.25
CA VAL A 301 -0.95 -19.38 -32.45
C VAL A 301 -2.06 -19.29 -33.52
N ASN A 302 -2.10 -20.20 -34.51
CA ASN A 302 -3.16 -20.26 -35.52
C ASN A 302 -4.41 -21.00 -35.01
N ARG A 303 -4.27 -22.00 -34.13
CA ARG A 303 -5.43 -22.67 -33.49
C ARG A 303 -6.20 -21.74 -32.54
N THR A 304 -5.61 -20.62 -32.09
CA THR A 304 -6.25 -19.60 -31.23
C THR A 304 -6.97 -18.47 -32.01
N LEU A 305 -6.96 -18.52 -33.35
CA LEU A 305 -7.51 -17.48 -34.25
C LEU A 305 -8.81 -17.87 -34.98
N SER A 306 -9.50 -18.95 -34.57
CA SER A 306 -10.86 -19.25 -35.05
C SER A 306 -11.83 -18.17 -34.55
N PHE A 307 -12.21 -17.21 -35.40
CA PHE A 307 -13.11 -16.10 -35.04
C PHE A 307 -14.61 -16.47 -35.07
N ASP A 308 -14.95 -17.71 -35.45
CA ASP A 308 -16.30 -18.07 -35.90
C ASP A 308 -17.34 -18.23 -34.77
N HIS A 309 -16.96 -18.12 -33.49
CA HIS A 309 -17.87 -18.23 -32.35
C HIS A 309 -17.55 -17.28 -31.17
N LEU A 310 -16.97 -16.10 -31.43
CA LEU A 310 -16.74 -15.15 -30.34
C LEU A 310 -18.07 -14.64 -29.76
N PRO A 311 -18.19 -14.52 -28.43
CA PRO A 311 -19.38 -13.94 -27.82
C PRO A 311 -19.59 -12.51 -28.33
N THR A 312 -20.76 -12.27 -28.92
CA THR A 312 -21.17 -10.97 -29.47
C THR A 312 -21.96 -10.13 -28.47
N ASP A 313 -22.24 -10.67 -27.28
CA ASP A 313 -22.89 -9.91 -26.21
C ASP A 313 -22.01 -8.72 -25.79
N LYS A 314 -22.58 -7.51 -25.91
CA LYS A 314 -21.91 -6.26 -25.57
C LYS A 314 -21.38 -6.27 -24.14
N ILE A 315 -22.15 -6.77 -23.17
CA ILE A 315 -21.75 -6.80 -21.76
C ILE A 315 -20.49 -7.67 -21.58
N HIS A 316 -20.43 -8.80 -22.28
CA HIS A 316 -19.29 -9.68 -22.26
C HIS A 316 -18.05 -9.02 -22.89
N ILE A 317 -18.20 -8.40 -24.07
CA ILE A 317 -17.10 -7.72 -24.77
C ILE A 317 -16.52 -6.59 -23.90
N PHE A 318 -17.38 -5.77 -23.30
CA PHE A 318 -16.96 -4.72 -22.38
C PHE A 318 -16.27 -5.31 -21.14
N SER A 319 -16.77 -6.41 -20.58
CA SER A 319 -16.13 -7.09 -19.45
C SER A 319 -14.72 -7.57 -19.79
N VAL A 320 -14.52 -8.12 -20.99
CA VAL A 320 -13.19 -8.56 -21.48
C VAL A 320 -12.26 -7.36 -21.62
N LEU A 321 -12.71 -6.27 -22.26
CA LEU A 321 -11.90 -5.06 -22.45
C LEU A 321 -11.53 -4.40 -21.11
N LEU A 322 -12.48 -4.28 -20.19
CA LEU A 322 -12.25 -3.75 -18.85
C LEU A 322 -11.24 -4.60 -18.07
N ASN A 323 -11.37 -5.93 -18.12
CA ASN A 323 -10.42 -6.84 -17.50
C ASN A 323 -9.01 -6.68 -18.09
N SER A 324 -8.87 -6.55 -19.42
CA SER A 324 -7.58 -6.26 -20.05
C SER A 324 -6.98 -4.92 -19.60
N ILE A 325 -7.79 -3.88 -19.41
CA ILE A 325 -7.32 -2.58 -18.89
C ILE A 325 -6.85 -2.68 -17.44
N ILE A 326 -7.61 -3.34 -16.56
CA ILE A 326 -7.23 -3.52 -15.15
C ILE A 326 -5.94 -4.35 -15.06
N CYS A 327 -5.81 -5.37 -15.91
CA CYS A 327 -4.60 -6.14 -16.01
C CYS A 327 -3.42 -5.28 -16.53
N LEU A 328 -3.64 -4.43 -17.53
CA LEU A 328 -2.62 -3.49 -18.02
C LEU A 328 -2.18 -2.49 -16.95
N TYR A 329 -3.12 -2.07 -16.09
CA TYR A 329 -2.82 -1.22 -14.95
C TYR A 329 -1.84 -1.91 -13.99
N HIS A 330 -2.13 -3.17 -13.64
CA HIS A 330 -1.29 -3.97 -12.76
C HIS A 330 0.13 -4.16 -13.31
N VAL A 331 0.25 -4.48 -14.59
CA VAL A 331 1.52 -4.88 -15.23
C VAL A 331 2.54 -3.74 -15.33
N ALA A 332 2.07 -2.51 -15.56
CA ALA A 332 2.96 -1.39 -15.87
C ALA A 332 2.50 -0.04 -15.33
N CYS A 333 1.20 0.24 -15.33
CA CYS A 333 0.74 1.61 -15.08
C CYS A 333 0.92 2.02 -13.61
N HIS A 334 0.61 1.12 -12.67
CA HIS A 334 0.77 1.42 -11.25
C HIS A 334 2.21 1.83 -10.91
N ARG A 335 3.18 1.00 -11.31
CA ARG A 335 4.61 1.28 -11.12
C ARG A 335 5.03 2.60 -11.78
N GLN A 336 4.60 2.83 -13.02
CA GLN A 336 4.96 4.05 -13.74
C GLN A 336 4.41 5.31 -13.06
N LEU A 337 3.19 5.25 -12.51
CA LEU A 337 2.59 6.36 -11.77
C LEU A 337 3.32 6.62 -10.45
N ILE A 338 3.69 5.58 -9.71
CA ILE A 338 4.52 5.71 -8.51
C ILE A 338 5.85 6.39 -8.85
N GLU A 339 6.52 5.99 -9.93
CA GLU A 339 7.77 6.62 -10.37
C GLU A 339 7.60 8.11 -10.68
N TYR A 340 6.48 8.51 -11.27
CA TYR A 340 6.17 9.93 -11.54
C TYR A 340 5.82 10.71 -10.27
N ILE A 341 5.13 10.10 -9.31
CA ILE A 341 4.86 10.71 -7.99
C ILE A 341 6.18 10.87 -7.22
N ALA A 342 7.03 9.85 -7.17
CA ALA A 342 8.35 9.93 -6.55
C ALA A 342 9.26 10.98 -7.23
N PHE A 343 9.13 11.18 -8.55
CA PHE A 343 9.82 12.28 -9.23
C PHE A 343 9.30 13.66 -8.81
N LYS A 344 7.99 13.79 -8.62
CA LYS A 344 7.34 15.00 -8.09
C LYS A 344 7.77 15.30 -6.65
N GLU A 345 7.91 14.28 -5.80
CA GLU A 345 8.43 14.38 -4.44
C GLU A 345 9.89 14.82 -4.40
N ARG A 346 10.75 14.22 -5.24
CA ARG A 346 12.16 14.64 -5.36
C ARG A 346 12.34 16.10 -5.76
N LEU A 347 11.42 16.69 -6.55
CA LEU A 347 11.46 18.13 -6.81
C LEU A 347 11.23 18.95 -5.54
N VAL A 348 10.37 18.49 -4.64
CA VAL A 348 10.10 19.17 -3.37
C VAL A 348 11.35 19.14 -2.50
N GLU A 349 12.00 17.98 -2.38
CA GLU A 349 13.27 17.83 -1.66
C GLU A 349 14.34 18.77 -2.22
N LEU A 350 14.57 18.74 -3.54
CA LEU A 350 15.50 19.66 -4.20
C LEU A 350 15.15 21.15 -3.99
N SER A 351 13.86 21.46 -3.89
CA SER A 351 13.41 22.83 -3.61
C SER A 351 13.75 23.24 -2.18
N ILE A 352 13.61 22.33 -1.21
CA ILE A 352 14.03 22.55 0.18
C ILE A 352 15.54 22.73 0.26
N ASP A 353 16.31 21.86 -0.40
CA ASP A 353 17.78 21.97 -0.44
C ASP A 353 18.23 23.32 -1.00
N TYR A 354 17.58 23.77 -2.08
CA TYR A 354 17.81 25.11 -2.63
C TYR A 354 17.54 26.21 -1.59
N ALA A 355 16.45 26.11 -0.83
CA ALA A 355 16.12 27.09 0.20
C ALA A 355 17.15 27.12 1.34
N VAL A 356 17.64 25.95 1.74
CA VAL A 356 18.63 25.82 2.81
C VAL A 356 19.95 26.46 2.37
N VAL A 357 20.47 26.10 1.20
CA VAL A 357 21.73 26.65 0.68
C VAL A 357 21.63 28.17 0.43
N ASP A 358 20.50 28.65 -0.10
CA ASP A 358 20.26 30.10 -0.29
C ASP A 358 20.20 30.86 1.05
N TYR A 359 19.62 30.24 2.09
CA TYR A 359 19.61 30.81 3.43
C TYR A 359 21.01 30.84 4.07
N GLU A 360 21.78 29.76 3.92
CA GLU A 360 23.16 29.68 4.42
C GLU A 360 24.07 30.71 3.74
N LEU A 361 23.93 30.91 2.42
CA LEU A 361 24.64 31.96 1.68
C LEU A 361 24.35 33.37 2.21
N LYS A 362 23.10 33.63 2.60
CA LYS A 362 22.67 34.94 3.12
C LYS A 362 23.14 35.19 4.56
N THR A 363 23.40 34.13 5.33
CA THR A 363 23.68 34.22 6.77
C THR A 363 25.13 33.96 7.14
N SER A 364 25.85 33.13 6.38
CA SER A 364 27.26 32.80 6.62
C SER A 364 28.21 33.63 5.75
N ASN A 365 29.38 33.97 6.32
CA ASN A 365 30.49 34.61 5.62
C ASN A 365 31.60 33.60 5.21
N GLU A 366 31.52 32.35 5.67
CA GLU A 366 32.51 31.31 5.38
C GLU A 366 32.09 30.48 4.15
N ASN A 367 33.05 30.07 3.31
CA ASN A 367 32.85 29.18 2.15
C ASN A 367 31.82 29.67 1.09
N ARG A 368 31.65 30.98 0.92
CA ARG A 368 30.71 31.56 -0.06
C ARG A 368 30.90 31.06 -1.49
N ASP A 369 32.13 30.94 -1.97
CA ASP A 369 32.39 30.50 -3.35
C ASP A 369 31.90 29.07 -3.61
N VAL A 370 32.07 28.17 -2.63
CA VAL A 370 31.59 26.78 -2.68
C VAL A 370 30.07 26.77 -2.66
N LEU A 371 29.47 27.52 -1.73
CA LEU A 371 28.02 27.60 -1.60
C LEU A 371 27.37 28.19 -2.86
N GLU A 372 27.95 29.23 -3.48
CA GLU A 372 27.45 29.80 -4.74
C GLU A 372 27.50 28.80 -5.90
N HIS A 373 28.56 27.99 -5.99
CA HIS A 373 28.66 26.95 -6.99
C HIS A 373 27.59 25.86 -6.78
N THR A 374 27.43 25.39 -5.53
CA THR A 374 26.39 24.41 -5.19
C THR A 374 24.98 24.93 -5.45
N LEU A 375 24.70 26.21 -5.13
CA LEU A 375 23.40 26.82 -5.38
C LEU A 375 23.08 26.86 -6.88
N LYS A 376 24.03 27.25 -7.73
CA LYS A 376 23.86 27.26 -9.20
C LYS A 376 23.59 25.85 -9.75
N ASP A 377 24.24 24.83 -9.21
CA ASP A 377 24.02 23.45 -9.65
C ASP A 377 22.67 22.90 -9.22
N ILE A 378 22.23 23.20 -7.99
CA ILE A 378 20.88 22.87 -7.51
C ILE A 378 19.83 23.62 -8.33
N GLU A 379 20.04 24.92 -8.61
CA GLU A 379 19.12 25.75 -9.40
C GLU A 379 18.88 25.16 -10.80
N LYS A 380 19.94 24.74 -11.49
CA LYS A 380 19.83 24.06 -12.80
C LYS A 380 18.99 22.80 -12.70
N LYS A 381 19.23 21.95 -11.69
CA LYS A 381 18.48 20.70 -11.47
C LYS A 381 17.01 20.95 -11.16
N VAL A 382 16.71 21.93 -10.31
CA VAL A 382 15.35 22.34 -9.95
C VAL A 382 14.62 22.90 -11.17
N CYS A 383 15.27 23.77 -11.94
CA CYS A 383 14.69 24.34 -13.17
C CYS A 383 14.32 23.26 -14.17
N LEU A 384 15.25 22.34 -14.44
CA LEU A 384 15.03 21.21 -15.35
C LEU A 384 13.88 20.32 -14.85
N SER A 385 13.93 19.90 -13.58
CA SER A 385 12.92 19.02 -12.98
C SER A 385 11.53 19.64 -12.98
N THR A 386 11.43 20.95 -12.75
CA THR A 386 10.15 21.67 -12.77
C THR A 386 9.55 21.77 -14.16
N ARG A 387 10.38 21.89 -15.22
CA ARG A 387 9.91 21.84 -16.61
C ARG A 387 9.35 20.45 -16.96
N HIS A 388 10.05 19.39 -16.56
CA HIS A 388 9.55 18.01 -16.69
C HIS A 388 8.24 17.79 -15.92
N ILE A 389 8.15 18.29 -14.69
CA ILE A 389 6.92 18.19 -13.89
C ILE A 389 5.79 19.03 -14.51
N ALA A 390 6.08 20.16 -15.16
CA ALA A 390 5.07 20.91 -15.90
C ALA A 390 4.48 20.09 -17.06
N TRP A 391 5.32 19.35 -17.77
CA TRP A 391 4.90 18.41 -18.81
C TRP A 391 4.02 17.30 -18.23
N LEU A 392 4.47 16.63 -17.16
CA LEU A 392 3.70 15.59 -16.47
C LEU A 392 2.37 16.13 -15.93
N LYS A 393 2.34 17.35 -15.40
CA LYS A 393 1.13 18.03 -14.94
C LYS A 393 0.19 18.47 -16.07
N SER A 394 0.66 18.46 -17.31
CA SER A 394 -0.15 18.80 -18.49
C SER A 394 -0.71 17.55 -19.19
N LEU A 395 -0.02 16.42 -19.07
CA LEU A 395 -0.36 15.16 -19.75
C LEU A 395 -0.95 14.09 -18.81
N ILE A 396 -0.37 13.92 -17.62
CA ILE A 396 -0.65 12.81 -16.70
C ILE A 396 -1.45 13.31 -15.50
N PHE A 397 -0.94 14.25 -14.71
CA PHE A 397 -1.62 14.75 -13.51
C PHE A 397 -2.71 15.77 -13.84
N VAL A 398 -3.74 15.31 -14.53
CA VAL A 398 -4.91 16.07 -14.99
C VAL A 398 -6.16 15.45 -14.37
N ALA A 399 -7.13 16.30 -13.99
CA ALA A 399 -8.38 15.86 -13.36
C ALA A 399 -9.14 14.77 -14.16
N ALA A 400 -9.06 14.79 -15.49
CA ALA A 400 -9.68 13.76 -16.33
C ALA A 400 -9.07 12.36 -16.09
N ASN A 401 -7.75 12.27 -15.91
CA ASN A 401 -7.06 11.02 -15.63
C ASN A 401 -7.32 10.54 -14.20
N GLU A 402 -7.41 11.47 -13.24
CA GLU A 402 -7.81 11.18 -11.85
C GLU A 402 -9.22 10.55 -11.81
N GLN A 403 -10.18 11.11 -12.53
CA GLN A 403 -11.53 10.56 -12.66
C GLN A 403 -11.54 9.14 -13.26
N ILE A 404 -10.65 8.86 -14.22
CA ILE A 404 -10.50 7.52 -14.79
C ILE A 404 -9.94 6.54 -13.75
N LEU A 405 -8.95 6.94 -12.95
CA LEU A 405 -8.42 6.09 -11.88
C LEU A 405 -9.49 5.81 -10.81
N GLU A 406 -10.28 6.82 -10.43
CA GLU A 406 -11.45 6.64 -9.54
C GLU A 406 -12.50 5.70 -10.13
N TRP A 407 -12.77 5.83 -11.44
CA TRP A 407 -13.72 4.99 -12.17
C TRP A 407 -13.26 3.53 -12.20
N ILE A 408 -11.97 3.27 -12.47
CA ILE A 408 -11.39 1.93 -12.40
C ILE A 408 -11.45 1.37 -10.97
N LEU A 409 -11.12 2.17 -9.95
CA LEU A 409 -11.24 1.76 -8.55
C LEU A 409 -12.68 1.37 -8.18
N THR A 410 -13.66 2.13 -8.70
CA THR A 410 -15.09 1.83 -8.53
C THR A 410 -15.47 0.49 -9.16
N ILE A 411 -15.05 0.24 -10.41
CA ILE A 411 -15.33 -1.04 -11.11
C ILE A 411 -14.71 -2.21 -10.36
N ILE A 412 -13.46 -2.09 -9.92
CA ILE A 412 -12.77 -3.14 -9.14
C ILE A 412 -13.55 -3.42 -7.86
N SER A 413 -13.96 -2.38 -7.14
CA SER A 413 -14.71 -2.49 -5.88
C SER A 413 -16.05 -3.21 -6.08
N HIS A 414 -16.85 -2.81 -7.07
CA HIS A 414 -18.13 -3.47 -7.38
C HIS A 414 -17.95 -4.91 -7.85
N THR A 415 -16.93 -5.17 -8.67
CA THR A 415 -16.61 -6.52 -9.15
C THR A 415 -16.26 -7.44 -7.99
N LEU A 416 -15.36 -7.00 -7.09
CA LEU A 416 -14.97 -7.75 -5.91
C LEU A 416 -16.15 -7.98 -4.95
N LYS A 417 -17.00 -6.96 -4.74
CA LYS A 417 -18.21 -7.08 -3.92
C LYS A 417 -19.16 -8.12 -4.46
N TYR A 418 -19.49 -8.02 -5.73
CA TYR A 418 -20.40 -8.96 -6.39
C TYR A 418 -19.87 -10.38 -6.37
N CYS A 419 -18.60 -10.57 -6.76
CA CYS A 419 -17.99 -11.89 -6.76
C CYS A 419 -17.95 -12.50 -5.36
N SER A 420 -17.62 -11.73 -4.32
CA SER A 420 -17.55 -12.26 -2.97
C SER A 420 -18.92 -12.68 -2.42
N ASP A 421 -19.95 -11.86 -2.65
CA ASP A 421 -21.29 -12.07 -2.09
C ASP A 421 -22.12 -13.10 -2.87
N ILE A 422 -21.99 -13.12 -4.21
CA ILE A 422 -22.87 -13.90 -5.10
C ILE A 422 -22.22 -15.17 -5.65
N GLU A 423 -20.92 -15.11 -5.98
CA GLU A 423 -20.24 -16.22 -6.69
C GLU A 423 -19.82 -17.37 -5.77
N LYS A 424 -20.05 -17.28 -4.46
CA LYS A 424 -19.71 -18.32 -3.46
C LYS A 424 -18.26 -18.80 -3.64
N GLU A 425 -18.04 -20.09 -3.90
CA GLU A 425 -16.72 -20.70 -4.12
C GLU A 425 -16.02 -20.19 -5.39
N LEU A 426 -16.77 -19.78 -6.41
CA LEU A 426 -16.21 -19.28 -7.68
C LEU A 426 -15.52 -17.92 -7.51
N PHE A 427 -15.70 -17.23 -6.37
CA PHE A 427 -14.87 -16.09 -6.00
C PHE A 427 -13.38 -16.42 -6.09
N GLY A 428 -13.00 -17.66 -5.78
CA GLY A 428 -11.62 -18.17 -5.89
C GLY A 428 -10.95 -17.93 -7.26
N PHE A 429 -11.72 -17.80 -8.35
CA PHE A 429 -11.22 -17.58 -9.71
C PHE A 429 -10.84 -16.12 -10.01
N VAL A 430 -11.22 -15.17 -9.16
CA VAL A 430 -10.84 -13.77 -9.37
C VAL A 430 -9.30 -13.66 -9.35
N PRO A 431 -8.67 -13.00 -10.34
CA PRO A 431 -7.23 -12.77 -10.30
C PRO A 431 -6.80 -12.02 -9.06
N ASP A 432 -5.67 -12.42 -8.47
CA ASP A 432 -5.13 -11.82 -7.24
C ASP A 432 -4.87 -10.31 -7.39
N TYR A 433 -4.45 -9.87 -8.58
CA TYR A 433 -4.16 -8.48 -8.87
C TYR A 433 -5.35 -7.54 -8.72
N TYR A 434 -6.60 -8.03 -8.67
CA TYR A 434 -7.75 -7.17 -8.37
C TYR A 434 -7.66 -6.58 -6.96
N ILE A 435 -7.20 -7.38 -5.98
CA ILE A 435 -7.01 -6.93 -4.61
C ILE A 435 -5.77 -6.04 -4.51
N ASP A 436 -4.68 -6.39 -5.20
CA ASP A 436 -3.47 -5.56 -5.29
C ASP A 436 -3.80 -4.17 -5.87
N ASN A 437 -4.53 -4.13 -6.99
CA ASN A 437 -4.92 -2.88 -7.65
C ASN A 437 -5.91 -2.07 -6.81
N LEU A 438 -6.84 -2.72 -6.08
CA LEU A 438 -7.79 -2.05 -5.18
C LEU A 438 -7.03 -1.21 -4.16
N LEU A 439 -6.06 -1.82 -3.46
CA LEU A 439 -5.29 -1.11 -2.45
C LEU A 439 -4.30 -0.12 -3.09
N GLY A 440 -3.61 -0.53 -4.15
CA GLY A 440 -2.65 0.32 -4.86
C GLY A 440 -3.27 1.61 -5.39
N LEU A 441 -4.49 1.57 -5.94
CA LEU A 441 -5.21 2.78 -6.36
C LEU A 441 -5.69 3.61 -5.17
N ALA A 442 -6.20 2.97 -4.11
CA ALA A 442 -6.67 3.68 -2.92
C ALA A 442 -5.55 4.49 -2.24
N VAL A 443 -4.32 3.96 -2.23
CA VAL A 443 -3.14 4.65 -1.69
C VAL A 443 -2.58 5.70 -2.66
N LEU A 444 -2.67 5.47 -3.97
CA LEU A 444 -2.07 6.35 -4.98
C LEU A 444 -2.89 7.61 -5.27
N LEU A 445 -4.22 7.51 -5.25
CA LEU A 445 -5.12 8.61 -5.59
C LEU A 445 -4.88 9.90 -4.76
N PRO A 446 -4.65 9.85 -3.44
CA PRO A 446 -4.37 11.04 -2.62
C PRO A 446 -3.23 11.90 -3.16
N ASP A 447 -2.12 11.27 -3.52
CA ASP A 447 -0.89 11.97 -3.91
C ASP A 447 -0.85 12.34 -5.41
N TYR A 448 -1.83 11.87 -6.18
CA TYR A 448 -1.86 11.95 -7.63
C TYR A 448 -1.78 13.40 -8.12
N THR A 449 -2.76 14.25 -7.80
CA THR A 449 -2.79 15.65 -8.27
C THR A 449 -2.00 16.58 -7.36
N ASN A 450 -2.21 16.52 -6.05
CA ASN A 450 -1.56 17.39 -5.07
C ASN A 450 -0.74 16.58 -4.07
N ILE A 451 0.51 17.00 -3.84
CA ILE A 451 1.43 16.37 -2.88
C ILE A 451 0.90 16.52 -1.43
N THR A 452 0.03 17.51 -1.21
CA THR A 452 -0.51 17.84 0.10
C THR A 452 -1.88 17.22 0.37
N GLN A 453 -2.49 16.57 -0.63
CA GLN A 453 -3.82 16.03 -0.47
C GLN A 453 -3.73 14.71 0.29
N LYS A 454 -4.23 14.71 1.52
CA LYS A 454 -4.16 13.54 2.40
C LYS A 454 -5.26 12.55 2.01
N PHE A 455 -5.05 11.26 2.27
CA PHE A 455 -6.04 10.18 2.07
C PHE A 455 -7.43 10.55 2.63
N ASP A 456 -7.42 11.29 3.75
CA ASP A 456 -8.59 11.87 4.40
C ASP A 456 -9.47 12.80 3.52
N ASP A 457 -8.90 13.54 2.58
CA ASP A 457 -9.68 14.48 1.75
C ASP A 457 -10.44 13.76 0.63
N ILE A 458 -9.88 12.67 0.10
CA ILE A 458 -10.57 11.76 -0.84
C ILE A 458 -11.71 11.02 -0.14
N ILE A 459 -11.48 10.59 1.08
CA ILE A 459 -12.49 9.96 1.93
C ILE A 459 -13.71 10.86 2.12
N ILE A 460 -13.52 12.18 2.27
CA ILE A 460 -14.63 13.13 2.30
C ILE A 460 -15.32 13.21 0.93
N GLY A 461 -14.54 13.35 -0.14
CA GLY A 461 -15.09 13.51 -1.50
C GLY A 461 -15.92 12.31 -1.98
N LYS A 462 -15.56 11.09 -1.55
CA LYS A 462 -16.18 9.83 -2.01
C LYS A 462 -16.41 8.86 -0.84
N LYS A 463 -17.09 9.31 0.22
CA LYS A 463 -17.37 8.53 1.44
C LYS A 463 -17.97 7.14 1.16
N TRP A 464 -18.87 7.03 0.18
CA TRP A 464 -19.49 5.76 -0.19
C TRP A 464 -18.49 4.73 -0.72
N LEU A 465 -17.53 5.15 -1.55
CA LEU A 465 -16.51 4.28 -2.14
C LEU A 465 -15.52 3.82 -1.08
N ALA A 466 -15.10 4.74 -0.21
CA ALA A 466 -14.26 4.40 0.94
C ALA A 466 -14.97 3.41 1.87
N LYS A 467 -16.27 3.59 2.12
CA LYS A 467 -17.07 2.62 2.90
C LYS A 467 -17.13 1.24 2.25
N LEU A 468 -17.32 1.18 0.92
CA LEU A 468 -17.32 -0.07 0.16
C LEU A 468 -15.96 -0.78 0.25
N ILE A 469 -14.85 -0.05 0.08
CA ILE A 469 -13.50 -0.61 0.20
C ILE A 469 -13.25 -1.13 1.62
N ALA A 470 -13.64 -0.37 2.65
CA ALA A 470 -13.53 -0.80 4.05
C ALA A 470 -14.32 -2.09 4.32
N GLU A 471 -15.55 -2.18 3.80
CA GLU A 471 -16.37 -3.39 3.90
C GLU A 471 -15.73 -4.60 3.21
N LEU A 472 -15.16 -4.41 2.01
CA LEU A 472 -14.44 -5.47 1.29
C LEU A 472 -13.23 -5.96 2.08
N LEU A 473 -12.40 -5.06 2.60
CA LEU A 473 -11.22 -5.40 3.38
C LEU A 473 -11.59 -6.23 4.62
N LEU A 474 -12.64 -5.83 5.35
CA LEU A 474 -13.11 -6.58 6.52
C LEU A 474 -13.75 -7.93 6.15
N ASN A 475 -14.47 -8.01 5.03
CA ASN A 475 -15.06 -9.26 4.56
C ASN A 475 -14.00 -10.27 4.08
N PHE A 476 -12.93 -9.77 3.44
CA PHE A 476 -11.83 -10.59 2.94
C PHE A 476 -10.84 -10.99 4.04
N PHE A 477 -10.95 -10.34 5.21
CA PHE A 477 -10.12 -10.62 6.36
C PHE A 477 -10.26 -12.07 6.81
N ASN A 478 -9.21 -12.86 6.54
CA ASN A 478 -9.17 -14.31 6.78
C ASN A 478 -10.29 -15.10 6.07
N ASP A 479 -10.72 -14.66 4.88
CA ASP A 479 -11.59 -15.46 4.04
C ASP A 479 -10.84 -16.70 3.51
N HIS A 480 -11.36 -17.89 3.81
CA HIS A 480 -10.80 -19.17 3.38
C HIS A 480 -10.62 -19.31 1.85
N ARG A 481 -11.41 -18.57 1.05
CA ARG A 481 -11.30 -18.56 -0.42
C ARG A 481 -10.05 -17.84 -0.92
N ILE A 482 -9.42 -17.03 -0.05
CA ILE A 482 -8.17 -16.33 -0.34
C ILE A 482 -7.03 -17.13 0.28
N ILE A 483 -6.23 -17.77 -0.57
CA ILE A 483 -5.18 -18.70 -0.14
C ILE A 483 -3.82 -18.00 -0.08
N HIS A 484 -3.51 -17.17 -1.09
CA HIS A 484 -2.18 -16.57 -1.27
C HIS A 484 -1.78 -15.67 -0.08
N PRO A 485 -0.64 -15.94 0.60
CA PRO A 485 -0.18 -15.16 1.74
C PRO A 485 0.08 -13.68 1.39
N LYS A 486 0.57 -13.40 0.19
CA LYS A 486 0.79 -12.03 -0.32
C LYS A 486 -0.50 -11.22 -0.32
N THR A 487 -1.59 -11.79 -0.85
CA THR A 487 -2.92 -11.14 -0.89
C THR A 487 -3.47 -10.90 0.52
N LYS A 488 -3.31 -11.87 1.44
CA LYS A 488 -3.68 -11.70 2.86
C LYS A 488 -2.92 -10.56 3.52
N GLU A 489 -1.62 -10.45 3.23
CA GLU A 489 -0.76 -9.38 3.73
C GLU A 489 -1.21 -8.00 3.21
N ILE A 490 -1.60 -7.89 1.94
CA ILE A 490 -2.15 -6.67 1.34
C ILE A 490 -3.47 -6.28 2.01
N ILE A 491 -4.37 -7.22 2.28
CA ILE A 491 -5.63 -6.93 3.00
C ILE A 491 -5.34 -6.37 4.39
N ILE A 492 -4.40 -6.96 5.13
CA ILE A 492 -4.00 -6.47 6.45
C ILE A 492 -3.42 -5.05 6.36
N GLN A 493 -2.56 -4.78 5.37
CA GLN A 493 -2.04 -3.44 5.11
C GLN A 493 -3.16 -2.43 4.82
N GLY A 494 -4.18 -2.84 4.07
CA GLY A 494 -5.37 -2.02 3.81
C GLY A 494 -6.15 -1.69 5.08
N VAL A 495 -6.38 -2.66 5.97
CA VAL A 495 -7.03 -2.37 7.26
C VAL A 495 -6.15 -1.47 8.13
N THR A 496 -4.83 -1.68 8.13
CA THR A 496 -3.88 -0.79 8.83
C THR A 496 -4.00 0.64 8.34
N LEU A 497 -4.04 0.87 7.02
CA LEU A 497 -4.21 2.19 6.42
C LEU A 497 -5.49 2.87 6.91
N TYR A 498 -6.61 2.13 6.97
CA TYR A 498 -7.86 2.67 7.51
C TYR A 498 -7.78 3.00 8.99
N LEU A 499 -6.98 2.27 9.76
CA LEU A 499 -6.80 2.54 11.18
C LEU A 499 -5.83 3.69 11.47
N THR A 500 -4.88 3.97 10.57
CA THR A 500 -3.86 5.02 10.77
C THR A 500 -4.37 6.43 10.48
N HIS A 501 -5.36 6.61 9.59
CA HIS A 501 -5.87 7.95 9.26
C HIS A 501 -7.14 8.35 10.03
N PRO A 502 -7.23 9.58 10.56
CA PRO A 502 -8.35 10.02 11.39
C PRO A 502 -9.74 9.85 10.75
N LYS A 503 -9.91 10.19 9.47
CA LYS A 503 -11.24 10.13 8.83
C LYS A 503 -11.56 8.72 8.34
N SER A 504 -10.57 7.92 7.96
CA SER A 504 -10.77 6.52 7.56
C SER A 504 -11.21 5.63 8.72
N VAL A 505 -10.71 5.88 9.94
CA VAL A 505 -11.13 5.15 11.16
C VAL A 505 -12.64 5.30 11.37
N VAL A 506 -13.18 6.50 11.13
CA VAL A 506 -14.63 6.75 11.26
C VAL A 506 -15.41 5.94 10.23
N ILE A 507 -14.95 5.89 8.98
CA ILE A 507 -15.61 5.07 7.94
C ILE A 507 -15.57 3.58 8.29
N LEU A 508 -14.44 3.08 8.79
CA LEU A 508 -14.30 1.67 9.17
C LEU A 508 -15.31 1.27 10.26
N GLN A 509 -15.61 2.18 11.18
CA GLN A 509 -16.62 1.99 12.23
C GLN A 509 -18.06 2.02 11.68
N GLU A 510 -18.33 2.71 10.58
CA GLU A 510 -19.64 2.77 9.93
C GLU A 510 -19.97 1.54 9.05
N VAL A 511 -19.01 0.66 8.80
CA VAL A 511 -19.21 -0.62 8.09
C VAL A 511 -20.22 -1.48 8.84
N VAL A 512 -20.98 -2.33 8.15
CA VAL A 512 -21.98 -3.22 8.76
C VAL A 512 -21.36 -4.10 9.87
N GLU A 513 -22.04 -4.16 11.02
CA GLU A 513 -21.58 -4.87 12.23
C GLU A 513 -21.17 -6.31 11.98
N LYS A 514 -21.93 -7.04 11.14
CA LYS A 514 -21.62 -8.43 10.76
C LYS A 514 -20.21 -8.59 10.18
N SER A 515 -19.76 -7.65 9.35
CA SER A 515 -18.43 -7.68 8.74
C SER A 515 -17.35 -7.34 9.76
N ARG A 516 -17.58 -6.35 10.63
CA ARG A 516 -16.65 -5.96 11.70
C ARG A 516 -16.43 -7.09 12.70
N LEU A 517 -17.52 -7.70 13.21
CA LEU A 517 -17.46 -8.83 14.14
C LEU A 517 -16.76 -10.05 13.52
N ARG A 518 -16.99 -10.34 12.23
CA ARG A 518 -16.32 -11.44 11.55
C ARG A 518 -14.80 -11.23 11.52
N ALA A 519 -14.35 -10.03 11.12
CA ALA A 519 -12.93 -9.71 11.07
C ALA A 519 -12.28 -9.83 12.46
N ILE A 520 -12.92 -9.30 13.50
CA ILE A 520 -12.42 -9.38 14.88
C ILE A 520 -12.35 -10.83 15.37
N LYS A 521 -13.39 -11.65 15.13
CA LYS A 521 -13.37 -13.09 15.46
C LYS A 521 -12.22 -13.82 14.78
N SER A 522 -11.88 -13.44 13.54
CA SER A 522 -10.76 -14.02 12.81
C SER A 522 -9.40 -13.64 13.39
N ILE A 523 -9.24 -12.45 13.99
CA ILE A 523 -7.99 -12.01 14.63
C ILE A 523 -7.63 -12.88 15.84
N PHE A 524 -8.63 -13.29 16.62
CA PHE A 524 -8.41 -14.09 17.84
C PHE A 524 -8.09 -15.56 17.57
N LYS A 525 -8.35 -16.06 16.36
CA LYS A 525 -8.04 -17.45 16.00
C LYS A 525 -6.53 -17.67 15.85
N PRO A 526 -6.03 -18.90 16.07
CA PRO A 526 -4.64 -19.24 15.78
C PRO A 526 -4.30 -18.97 14.31
N MET A 527 -3.26 -18.17 14.07
CA MET A 527 -2.75 -17.84 12.72
C MET A 527 -1.26 -18.13 12.64
N GLU A 528 -0.74 -18.21 11.42
CA GLU A 528 0.71 -18.26 11.19
C GLU A 528 1.41 -17.07 11.87
N ARG A 529 2.59 -17.31 12.44
CA ARG A 529 3.34 -16.31 13.23
C ARG A 529 3.50 -14.97 12.52
N LYS A 530 3.79 -14.97 11.21
CA LYS A 530 3.98 -13.76 10.40
C LYS A 530 2.70 -12.91 10.31
N ILE A 531 1.55 -13.56 10.17
CA ILE A 531 0.24 -12.90 10.13
C ILE A 531 -0.14 -12.41 11.53
N TRP A 532 0.10 -13.23 12.55
CA TRP A 532 -0.22 -12.93 13.94
C TRP A 532 0.44 -11.65 14.48
N ILE A 533 1.69 -11.38 14.11
CA ILE A 533 2.37 -10.12 14.47
C ILE A 533 1.58 -8.91 13.94
N LYS A 534 1.12 -8.99 12.69
CA LYS A 534 0.41 -7.90 12.02
C LYS A 534 -1.02 -7.72 12.54
N THR A 535 -1.70 -8.80 12.91
CA THR A 535 -3.03 -8.69 13.52
C THR A 535 -2.98 -8.09 14.91
N ASN A 536 -1.91 -8.32 15.69
CA ASN A 536 -1.69 -7.62 16.96
C ASN A 536 -1.47 -6.13 16.77
N LEU A 537 -0.79 -5.72 15.69
CA LEU A 537 -0.71 -4.30 15.33
C LEU A 537 -2.11 -3.72 15.11
N LEU A 538 -3.00 -4.41 14.38
CA LEU A 538 -4.39 -3.96 14.19
C LEU A 538 -5.12 -3.76 15.52
N LEU A 539 -5.02 -4.71 16.45
CA LEU A 539 -5.64 -4.59 17.78
C LEU A 539 -5.10 -3.38 18.55
N MET A 540 -3.79 -3.18 18.50
CA MET A 540 -3.14 -2.04 19.14
C MET A 540 -3.58 -0.69 18.52
N LEU A 541 -3.82 -0.64 17.21
CA LEU A 541 -4.38 0.54 16.54
C LEU A 541 -5.86 0.75 16.87
N ILE A 542 -6.65 -0.30 17.03
CA ILE A 542 -8.05 -0.21 17.50
C ILE A 542 -8.09 0.30 18.95
N TRP A 543 -7.15 -0.13 19.80
CA TRP A 543 -7.05 0.30 21.20
C TRP A 543 -6.56 1.73 21.39
N TYR A 544 -6.05 2.36 20.33
CA TYR A 544 -5.55 3.73 20.38
C TYR A 544 -6.61 4.71 20.92
N GLY A 545 -6.17 5.62 21.78
CA GLY A 545 -7.01 6.64 22.42
C GLY A 545 -7.74 6.18 23.69
N SER A 546 -7.80 4.87 23.99
CA SER A 546 -8.48 4.34 25.18
C SER A 546 -7.51 3.82 26.26
N GLY A 547 -6.33 3.34 25.88
CA GLY A 547 -5.31 2.88 26.83
C GLY A 547 -4.67 4.01 27.64
N PHE A 548 -4.27 3.72 28.88
CA PHE A 548 -3.37 4.56 29.68
C PHE A 548 -2.12 4.95 28.86
N ALA A 549 -1.72 3.97 28.06
CA ALA A 549 -0.70 3.98 27.06
C ALA A 549 -0.60 5.21 26.13
N PHE A 550 -1.78 5.68 25.72
CA PHE A 550 -1.99 6.54 24.56
C PHE A 550 -2.29 7.99 24.94
N ARG A 551 -2.11 8.33 26.22
CA ARG A 551 -2.24 9.70 26.76
C ARG A 551 -1.17 10.65 26.25
N TYR A 552 -0.10 10.11 25.67
CA TYR A 552 0.99 10.87 25.08
C TYR A 552 0.88 10.78 23.56
N ILE A 553 0.44 11.88 22.97
CA ILE A 553 0.21 12.00 21.53
C ILE A 553 1.52 11.70 20.80
N GLN A 554 2.64 12.30 21.23
CA GLN A 554 3.97 12.05 20.68
C GLN A 554 4.94 11.72 21.82
N PRO A 555 5.84 10.72 21.65
CA PRO A 555 6.91 10.49 22.60
C PRO A 555 7.76 11.77 22.76
N PRO A 556 8.10 12.20 23.99
CA PRO A 556 8.78 13.48 24.24
C PRO A 556 10.06 13.68 23.41
N HIS A 557 10.84 12.61 23.24
CA HIS A 557 12.09 12.59 22.49
C HIS A 557 11.96 12.75 20.96
N LEU A 558 10.74 12.69 20.41
CA LEU A 558 10.48 12.81 18.97
C LEU A 558 9.89 14.17 18.57
N LYS A 559 9.65 15.10 19.50
CA LYS A 559 9.00 16.39 19.21
C LYS A 559 9.68 17.22 18.11
N ASN A 560 10.98 17.03 17.89
CA ASN A 560 11.79 17.84 16.96
C ASN A 560 12.59 17.02 15.92
N LYS A 561 12.39 15.71 15.82
CA LYS A 561 13.08 14.87 14.82
C LYS A 561 12.15 14.53 13.66
N HIS A 562 12.64 14.67 12.44
CA HIS A 562 11.91 14.25 11.23
C HIS A 562 11.47 12.79 11.39
N ILE A 563 10.17 12.55 11.27
CA ILE A 563 9.60 11.21 11.25
C ILE A 563 10.08 10.56 9.97
N SER A 564 10.85 9.47 10.09
CA SER A 564 11.26 8.70 8.91
C SER A 564 10.01 8.17 8.19
N THR A 565 9.86 8.52 6.92
CA THR A 565 8.88 7.94 6.00
C THR A 565 9.38 6.64 5.36
N GLN A 566 10.61 6.23 5.68
CA GLN A 566 11.29 5.08 5.11
C GLN A 566 11.51 4.01 6.19
N GLY A 567 10.77 2.91 6.10
CA GLY A 567 10.83 1.83 7.08
C GLY A 567 9.79 0.74 6.83
N ALA A 568 9.80 -0.30 7.67
CA ALA A 568 8.72 -1.28 7.67
C ALA A 568 7.39 -0.62 8.11
N LEU A 569 6.25 -1.18 7.73
CA LEU A 569 4.92 -0.67 8.08
C LEU A 569 4.79 -0.44 9.59
N GLU A 570 5.33 -1.35 10.39
CA GLU A 570 5.33 -1.28 11.84
C GLU A 570 6.13 -0.08 12.37
N GLU A 571 7.30 0.22 11.78
CA GLU A 571 8.16 1.35 12.15
C GLU A 571 7.49 2.69 11.78
N ILE A 572 6.87 2.76 10.59
CA ILE A 572 6.12 3.91 10.12
C ILE A 572 4.91 4.15 11.04
N VAL A 573 4.18 3.09 11.40
CA VAL A 573 3.01 3.21 12.28
C VAL A 573 3.42 3.67 13.67
N PHE A 574 4.48 3.11 14.24
CA PHE A 574 4.97 3.49 15.58
C PHE A 574 5.51 4.92 15.63
N SER A 575 6.24 5.35 14.61
CA SER A 575 6.74 6.72 14.52
C SER A 575 5.62 7.74 14.27
N ASN A 576 4.54 7.35 13.58
CA ASN A 576 3.37 8.20 13.30
C ASN A 576 2.24 8.11 14.35
N MET A 577 2.44 7.40 15.47
CA MET A 577 1.50 7.40 16.62
C MET A 577 1.24 8.80 17.20
N GLY A 578 2.11 9.75 16.84
CA GLY A 578 2.02 11.22 16.98
C GLY A 578 0.73 11.88 16.48
N THR A 579 0.05 11.25 15.52
CA THR A 579 -1.09 11.88 14.85
C THR A 579 -2.37 11.73 15.68
N VAL A 580 -2.99 12.85 16.02
CA VAL A 580 -4.26 12.86 16.77
C VAL A 580 -5.34 12.20 15.92
N ARG A 581 -5.79 11.02 16.34
CA ARG A 581 -6.89 10.27 15.71
C ARG A 581 -7.97 9.91 16.73
N PRO A 582 -9.25 9.85 16.33
CA PRO A 582 -10.34 9.47 17.22
C PRO A 582 -10.21 7.99 17.64
N PRO A 583 -10.55 7.64 18.89
CA PRO A 583 -10.58 6.25 19.32
C PRO A 583 -11.62 5.46 18.52
N ALA A 584 -11.28 4.22 18.17
CA ALA A 584 -12.16 3.33 17.42
C ALA A 584 -13.21 2.65 18.32
N ILE A 585 -14.02 3.46 19.02
CA ILE A 585 -14.96 3.02 20.07
C ILE A 585 -15.91 1.91 19.60
N VAL A 586 -16.42 1.99 18.37
CA VAL A 586 -17.34 0.97 17.84
C VAL A 586 -16.61 -0.37 17.68
N LEU A 587 -15.38 -0.37 17.13
CA LEU A 587 -14.57 -1.57 17.00
C LEU A 587 -14.12 -2.11 18.37
N GLN A 588 -13.84 -1.24 19.34
CA GLN A 588 -13.55 -1.63 20.71
C GLN A 588 -14.75 -2.32 21.38
N ASN A 589 -15.97 -1.83 21.16
CA ASN A 589 -17.19 -2.47 21.64
C ASN A 589 -17.44 -3.83 20.94
N ASP A 590 -17.14 -3.92 19.64
CA ASP A 590 -17.21 -5.18 18.91
C ASP A 590 -16.20 -6.20 19.48
N ILE A 591 -14.98 -5.78 19.83
CA ILE A 591 -13.98 -6.61 20.53
C ILE A 591 -14.54 -7.12 21.86
N ARG A 592 -15.08 -6.22 22.71
CA ARG A 592 -15.70 -6.61 23.98
C ARG A 592 -16.81 -7.66 23.78
N THR A 593 -17.61 -7.50 22.74
CA THR A 593 -18.69 -8.43 22.40
C THR A 593 -18.16 -9.80 21.99
N VAL A 594 -17.09 -9.85 21.19
CA VAL A 594 -16.45 -11.11 20.78
C VAL A 594 -15.83 -11.84 21.97
N ILE A 595 -15.16 -11.10 22.86
CA ILE A 595 -14.58 -11.63 24.09
C ILE A 595 -15.65 -12.26 24.99
N ALA A 596 -16.77 -11.56 25.19
CA ALA A 596 -17.87 -12.06 26.01
C ALA A 596 -18.54 -13.32 25.43
N TYR A 597 -18.57 -13.44 24.09
CA TYR A 597 -19.19 -14.57 23.39
C TYR A 597 -18.31 -15.82 23.37
N ASP A 598 -16.99 -15.67 23.18
CA ASP A 598 -16.05 -16.79 23.05
C ASP A 598 -14.85 -16.60 24.00
N LYS A 599 -15.13 -16.85 25.28
CA LYS A 599 -14.14 -16.72 26.37
C LYS A 599 -12.97 -17.69 26.23
N GLU A 600 -13.19 -18.88 25.69
CA GLU A 600 -12.15 -19.89 25.52
C GLU A 600 -11.12 -19.44 24.48
N THR A 601 -11.56 -18.97 23.32
CA THR A 601 -10.64 -18.44 22.29
C THR A 601 -9.90 -17.21 22.80
N ALA A 602 -10.58 -16.31 23.53
CA ALA A 602 -9.94 -15.14 24.14
C ALA A 602 -8.89 -15.53 25.21
N SER A 603 -9.20 -16.55 26.03
CA SER A 603 -8.27 -17.18 26.99
C SER A 603 -7.00 -17.71 26.31
N ASN A 604 -7.17 -18.48 25.24
CA ASN A 604 -6.05 -19.05 24.50
C ASN A 604 -5.22 -17.95 23.82
N PHE A 605 -5.88 -16.92 23.30
CA PHE A 605 -5.21 -15.78 22.69
C PHE A 605 -4.34 -15.02 23.71
N ILE A 606 -4.84 -14.76 24.92
CA ILE A 606 -4.06 -14.04 25.94
C ILE A 606 -2.88 -14.86 26.44
N ASN A 607 -3.04 -16.18 26.61
CA ASN A 607 -1.94 -17.08 26.96
C ASN A 607 -0.83 -17.08 25.93
N ASN A 608 -1.20 -17.17 24.65
CA ASN A 608 -0.26 -17.03 23.56
C ASN A 608 0.40 -15.65 23.57
N SER A 609 -0.36 -14.58 23.84
CA SER A 609 0.18 -13.23 23.93
C SER A 609 1.22 -13.07 25.05
N LEU A 610 1.01 -13.68 26.21
CA LEU A 610 1.97 -13.71 27.32
C LEU A 610 3.22 -14.55 26.99
N ASN A 611 3.06 -15.66 26.26
CA ASN A 611 4.18 -16.45 25.72
C ASN A 611 5.05 -15.62 24.78
N TYR A 612 4.42 -14.97 23.82
CA TYR A 612 5.13 -14.14 22.85
C TYR A 612 5.71 -12.87 23.47
N LEU A 613 5.09 -12.29 24.49
CA LEU A 613 5.63 -11.14 25.21
C LEU A 613 6.94 -11.52 25.90
N ASN A 614 6.96 -12.66 26.61
CA ASN A 614 8.17 -13.14 27.26
C ASN A 614 9.32 -13.36 26.25
N TRP A 615 9.01 -14.04 25.14
CA TRP A 615 9.97 -14.25 24.06
C TRP A 615 10.47 -12.93 23.45
N ALA A 616 9.55 -12.04 23.06
CA ALA A 616 9.89 -10.78 22.41
C ALA A 616 10.75 -9.88 23.30
N PHE A 617 10.43 -9.83 24.60
CA PHE A 617 11.17 -9.04 25.56
C PHE A 617 12.58 -9.61 25.82
N SER A 618 12.69 -10.94 25.92
CA SER A 618 13.99 -11.62 26.08
C SER A 618 14.91 -11.38 24.88
N GLU A 619 14.35 -11.51 23.67
CA GLU A 619 15.03 -11.20 22.41
C GLU A 619 15.47 -9.73 22.34
N PHE A 620 14.58 -8.81 22.74
CA PHE A 620 14.90 -7.39 22.82
C PHE A 620 16.07 -7.12 23.76
N ILE A 621 16.06 -7.65 24.99
CA ILE A 621 17.13 -7.40 25.96
C ILE A 621 18.47 -7.98 25.47
N SER A 622 18.46 -9.16 24.85
CA SER A 622 19.68 -9.76 24.28
C SER A 622 20.28 -8.85 23.20
N LEU A 623 19.46 -8.44 22.22
CA LEU A 623 19.90 -7.56 21.13
C LEU A 623 20.29 -6.18 21.65
N PHE A 624 19.60 -5.66 22.67
CA PHE A 624 19.88 -4.36 23.27
C PHE A 624 21.24 -4.32 23.99
N GLN A 625 21.66 -5.43 24.60
CA GLN A 625 23.01 -5.59 25.16
C GLN A 625 24.08 -5.60 24.07
N GLU A 626 23.82 -6.22 22.92
CA GLU A 626 24.74 -6.17 21.78
C GLU A 626 24.85 -4.76 21.19
N VAL A 627 23.73 -4.02 21.10
CA VAL A 627 23.75 -2.61 20.65
C VAL A 627 24.58 -1.74 21.59
N LYS A 628 24.54 -2.00 22.90
CA LYS A 628 25.41 -1.31 23.85
C LYS A 628 26.90 -1.47 23.48
N TYR A 629 27.31 -2.68 23.11
CA TYR A 629 28.69 -2.97 22.70
C TYR A 629 29.06 -2.28 21.38
N ILE A 630 28.16 -2.29 20.39
CA ILE A 630 28.35 -1.57 19.11
C ILE A 630 28.55 -0.07 19.36
N ASN A 631 27.77 0.52 20.26
CA ASN A 631 27.86 1.94 20.63
C ASN A 631 29.10 2.26 21.50
N GLU A 632 29.80 1.27 22.04
CA GLU A 632 31.04 1.44 22.82
C GLU A 632 32.30 1.37 21.93
N ASN A 633 32.24 0.67 20.80
CA ASN A 633 33.38 0.45 19.92
C ASN A 633 33.70 1.60 18.94
N ASN A 634 32.88 2.65 18.85
CA ASN A 634 33.15 3.90 18.12
C ASN A 634 33.72 3.76 16.69
N SER A 635 33.30 2.75 15.91
CA SER A 635 33.59 2.72 14.47
C SER A 635 32.57 3.57 13.72
N PHE A 636 33.02 4.62 13.02
CA PHE A 636 32.17 5.49 12.20
C PHE A 636 31.45 4.75 11.05
N ILE A 637 31.84 3.50 10.77
CA ILE A 637 31.26 2.66 9.72
C ILE A 637 30.56 1.48 10.39
N ILE A 638 29.24 1.40 10.26
CA ILE A 638 28.42 0.29 10.73
C ILE A 638 28.48 -0.84 9.69
N SER A 639 28.91 -2.03 10.10
CA SER A 639 28.90 -3.20 9.22
C SER A 639 27.47 -3.64 8.87
N PRO A 640 27.25 -4.35 7.74
CA PRO A 640 25.93 -4.87 7.38
C PRO A 640 25.30 -5.77 8.45
N GLU A 641 26.13 -6.52 9.18
CA GLU A 641 25.71 -7.39 10.28
C GLU A 641 25.23 -6.58 11.49
N GLU A 642 25.98 -5.55 11.89
CA GLU A 642 25.57 -4.62 12.96
C GLU A 642 24.30 -3.86 12.59
N ALA A 643 24.16 -3.44 11.33
CA ALA A 643 22.94 -2.81 10.83
C ALA A 643 21.72 -3.74 10.91
N ASN A 644 21.90 -5.03 10.59
CA ASN A 644 20.83 -6.03 10.73
C ASN A 644 20.47 -6.25 12.21
N LYS A 645 21.45 -6.29 13.12
CA LYS A 645 21.21 -6.40 14.56
C LYS A 645 20.42 -5.21 15.12
N LEU A 646 20.80 -3.98 14.74
CA LEU A 646 20.06 -2.76 15.09
C LEU A 646 18.60 -2.84 14.62
N LYS A 647 18.39 -3.27 13.37
CA LYS A 647 17.05 -3.45 12.80
C LYS A 647 16.22 -4.50 13.55
N MET A 648 16.80 -5.63 13.91
CA MET A 648 16.10 -6.67 14.69
C MET A 648 15.79 -6.20 16.11
N CYS A 649 16.66 -5.41 16.73
CA CYS A 649 16.45 -4.81 18.04
C CYS A 649 15.27 -3.82 18.03
N GLY A 650 15.19 -2.94 17.02
CA GLY A 650 14.06 -2.04 16.83
C GLY A 650 12.74 -2.81 16.66
N LYS A 651 12.75 -3.89 15.86
CA LYS A 651 11.56 -4.74 15.65
C LYS A 651 11.10 -5.48 16.91
N SER A 652 12.01 -6.05 17.69
CA SER A 652 11.67 -6.75 18.93
C SER A 652 11.14 -5.79 20.00
N PHE A 653 11.65 -4.56 20.04
CA PHE A 653 11.11 -3.48 20.88
C PHE A 653 9.67 -3.12 20.50
N ILE A 654 9.43 -2.80 19.22
CA ILE A 654 8.11 -2.50 18.65
C ILE A 654 7.11 -3.60 18.99
N TYR A 655 7.53 -4.86 18.84
CA TYR A 655 6.68 -6.01 19.11
C TYR A 655 6.35 -6.18 20.60
N THR A 656 7.34 -5.98 21.48
CA THR A 656 7.14 -6.00 22.95
C THR A 656 6.11 -4.96 23.37
N VAL A 657 6.26 -3.71 22.90
CA VAL A 657 5.29 -2.64 23.21
C VAL A 657 3.91 -2.96 22.65
N THR A 658 3.82 -3.47 21.42
CA THR A 658 2.55 -3.89 20.80
C THR A 658 1.81 -4.89 21.68
N LEU A 659 2.50 -5.93 22.14
CA LEU A 659 1.90 -6.97 22.98
C LEU A 659 1.46 -6.43 24.33
N LEU A 660 2.24 -5.56 24.97
CA LEU A 660 1.82 -4.89 26.21
C LEU A 660 0.51 -4.11 26.03
N ARG A 661 0.33 -3.39 24.91
CA ARG A 661 -0.91 -2.65 24.62
C ARG A 661 -2.10 -3.58 24.33
N VAL A 662 -1.86 -4.69 23.63
CA VAL A 662 -2.91 -5.68 23.38
C VAL A 662 -3.33 -6.35 24.69
N ILE A 663 -2.38 -6.69 25.57
CA ILE A 663 -2.66 -7.28 26.88
C ILE A 663 -3.42 -6.28 27.77
N GLU A 664 -3.01 -5.00 27.79
CA GLU A 664 -3.75 -3.91 28.46
C GLU A 664 -5.22 -3.87 28.00
N MET A 665 -5.45 -3.86 26.69
CA MET A 665 -6.79 -3.86 26.09
C MET A 665 -7.61 -5.07 26.53
N MET A 666 -7.02 -6.27 26.48
CA MET A 666 -7.72 -7.51 26.83
C MET A 666 -8.19 -7.50 28.29
N ILE A 667 -7.29 -7.10 29.21
CA ILE A 667 -7.57 -6.99 30.64
C ILE A 667 -8.65 -5.94 30.92
N HIS A 668 -8.59 -4.82 30.20
CA HIS A 668 -9.56 -3.74 30.34
C HIS A 668 -10.98 -4.19 29.97
N PHE A 669 -11.13 -5.05 28.95
CA PHE A 669 -12.45 -5.55 28.55
C PHE A 669 -12.99 -6.69 29.41
N ASP A 670 -12.16 -7.66 29.78
CA ASP A 670 -12.55 -8.72 30.71
C ASP A 670 -11.33 -9.21 31.50
N ARG A 671 -11.19 -8.71 32.72
CA ARG A 671 -10.12 -9.09 33.63
C ARG A 671 -10.19 -10.55 34.06
N ASN A 672 -11.39 -11.13 34.10
CA ASN A 672 -11.58 -12.49 34.59
C ASN A 672 -10.87 -13.52 33.71
N ILE A 673 -10.58 -13.19 32.45
CA ILE A 673 -9.80 -14.05 31.54
C ILE A 673 -8.42 -14.39 32.13
N ILE A 674 -7.82 -13.49 32.90
CA ILE A 674 -6.53 -13.74 33.56
C ILE A 674 -6.71 -14.33 34.97
N ILE A 675 -7.74 -13.88 35.70
CA ILE A 675 -7.99 -14.32 37.08
C ILE A 675 -8.46 -15.78 37.12
N ASP A 676 -9.37 -16.16 36.22
CA ASP A 676 -9.99 -17.49 36.18
C ASP A 676 -8.98 -18.58 35.74
N GLN A 677 -7.83 -18.19 35.19
CA GLN A 677 -6.79 -19.11 34.76
C GLN A 677 -5.70 -19.26 35.82
N GLU A 678 -5.49 -20.50 36.25
CA GLU A 678 -4.46 -20.83 37.23
C GLU A 678 -3.06 -20.38 36.76
N GLY A 679 -2.39 -19.57 37.59
CA GLY A 679 -1.02 -19.11 37.35
C GLY A 679 -0.85 -17.98 36.33
N SER A 680 -1.88 -17.65 35.53
CA SER A 680 -1.80 -16.55 34.55
C SER A 680 -1.61 -15.18 35.21
N LEU A 681 -2.24 -14.95 36.36
CA LEU A 681 -2.07 -13.72 37.14
C LEU A 681 -0.61 -13.52 37.61
N GLY A 682 -0.02 -14.54 38.24
CA GLY A 682 1.37 -14.50 38.69
C GLY A 682 2.33 -14.29 37.52
N ARG A 683 2.06 -14.93 36.38
CA ARG A 683 2.86 -14.75 35.16
C ARG A 683 2.83 -13.33 34.62
N VAL A 684 1.66 -12.66 34.63
CA VAL A 684 1.56 -11.25 34.22
C VAL A 684 2.44 -10.37 35.10
N PHE A 685 2.34 -10.52 36.42
CA PHE A 685 3.13 -9.72 37.35
C PHE A 685 4.62 -10.02 37.27
N GLN A 686 5.00 -11.30 37.12
CA GLN A 686 6.38 -11.70 36.87
C GLN A 686 6.95 -10.97 35.64
N LEU A 687 6.22 -10.96 34.52
CA LEU A 687 6.66 -10.28 33.30
C LEU A 687 6.73 -8.76 33.48
N ILE A 688 5.74 -8.15 34.13
CA ILE A 688 5.73 -6.71 34.42
C ILE A 688 6.94 -6.32 35.27
N CYS A 689 7.17 -7.01 36.39
CA CYS A 689 8.28 -6.76 37.29
C CYS A 689 9.63 -6.95 36.59
N GLN A 690 9.77 -8.01 35.78
CA GLN A 690 10.97 -8.23 34.96
C GLN A 690 11.23 -7.08 33.99
N ILE A 691 10.19 -6.59 33.30
CA ILE A 691 10.32 -5.45 32.37
C ILE A 691 10.75 -4.20 33.13
N LEU A 692 10.08 -3.86 34.24
CA LEU A 692 10.39 -2.67 35.04
C LEU A 692 11.85 -2.69 35.51
N ASN A 693 12.29 -3.79 36.12
CA ASN A 693 13.65 -3.90 36.66
C ASN A 693 14.73 -3.83 35.56
N ARG A 694 14.54 -4.53 34.45
CA ARG A 694 15.53 -4.58 33.35
C ARG A 694 15.64 -3.25 32.61
N ILE A 695 14.53 -2.55 32.44
CA ILE A 695 14.51 -1.23 31.79
C ILE A 695 15.12 -0.16 32.69
N ASN A 696 14.85 -0.20 34.00
CA ASN A 696 15.51 0.71 34.95
C ASN A 696 17.02 0.45 35.05
N ALA A 697 17.45 -0.80 35.10
CA ALA A 697 18.88 -1.16 35.12
C ALA A 697 19.65 -0.71 33.86
N SER A 698 18.95 -0.50 32.73
CA SER A 698 19.55 -0.13 31.45
C SER A 698 19.34 1.35 31.07
N SER A 699 18.93 2.20 32.02
CA SER A 699 18.61 3.62 31.79
C SER A 699 19.74 4.41 31.13
N SER A 700 20.99 4.17 31.53
CA SER A 700 22.17 4.83 30.95
C SER A 700 22.42 4.43 29.49
N THR A 701 22.08 3.19 29.12
CA THR A 701 22.19 2.70 27.74
C THR A 701 21.16 3.36 26.82
N PHE A 702 19.91 3.51 27.27
CA PHE A 702 18.88 4.26 26.52
C PHE A 702 19.31 5.70 26.25
N SER A 703 19.82 6.40 27.27
CA SER A 703 20.30 7.78 27.15
C SER A 703 21.44 7.91 26.12
N ARG A 704 22.36 6.95 26.11
CA ARG A 704 23.48 6.93 25.15
C ARG A 704 23.05 6.67 23.71
N ILE A 705 22.06 5.80 23.48
CA ILE A 705 21.52 5.52 22.14
C ILE A 705 20.82 6.75 21.56
N LEU A 706 20.11 7.51 22.41
CA LEU A 706 19.48 8.77 22.03
C LEU A 706 20.51 9.80 21.55
N THR A 707 21.67 9.87 22.22
CA THR A 707 22.76 10.79 21.84
C THR A 707 23.52 10.37 20.59
N SER A 708 23.66 9.06 20.32
CA SER A 708 24.43 8.56 19.17
C SER A 708 23.63 8.44 17.87
N SER A 709 22.31 8.65 17.90
CA SER A 709 21.43 8.65 16.71
C SER A 709 21.66 7.45 15.77
N LEU A 710 21.68 6.24 16.34
CA LEU A 710 21.87 5.01 15.56
C LEU A 710 20.67 4.74 14.63
N PRO A 711 20.91 4.25 13.41
CA PRO A 711 19.83 3.93 12.47
C PRO A 711 18.93 2.82 13.04
N TYR A 712 17.63 2.85 12.71
CA TYR A 712 16.60 1.91 13.18
C TYR A 712 16.27 1.94 14.68
N MET A 713 16.98 2.74 15.48
CA MET A 713 16.77 2.83 16.94
C MET A 713 15.91 4.03 17.36
N GLU A 714 15.37 4.81 16.41
CA GLU A 714 14.61 6.04 16.66
C GLU A 714 13.36 5.82 17.53
N CYS A 715 12.70 4.67 17.38
CA CYS A 715 11.50 4.31 18.14
C CYS A 715 11.82 3.70 19.52
N VAL A 716 13.08 3.33 19.78
CA VAL A 716 13.49 2.58 20.98
C VAL A 716 13.73 3.56 22.13
N HIS A 717 12.76 3.64 23.05
CA HIS A 717 12.82 4.58 24.14
C HIS A 717 12.25 4.04 25.45
N LYS A 718 12.95 4.34 26.56
CA LYS A 718 12.58 3.95 27.93
C LYS A 718 11.12 4.30 28.24
N PHE A 719 10.73 5.55 27.98
CA PHE A 719 9.34 6.02 28.11
C PHE A 719 8.29 5.12 27.42
N THR A 720 8.49 4.76 26.16
CA THR A 720 7.47 4.08 25.35
C THR A 720 7.09 2.72 25.93
N ILE A 721 8.08 1.96 26.41
CA ILE A 721 7.87 0.66 27.04
C ILE A 721 7.31 0.81 28.46
N LEU A 722 7.84 1.74 29.26
CA LEU A 722 7.39 1.92 30.64
C LEU A 722 5.93 2.34 30.74
N VAL A 723 5.47 3.28 29.90
CA VAL A 723 4.07 3.70 29.91
C VAL A 723 3.15 2.53 29.51
N ALA A 724 3.56 1.72 28.52
CA ALA A 724 2.84 0.50 28.15
C ALA A 724 2.71 -0.49 29.32
N THR A 725 3.82 -0.75 30.02
CA THR A 725 3.86 -1.61 31.20
C THR A 725 2.97 -1.09 32.33
N THR A 726 3.00 0.22 32.59
CA THR A 726 2.12 0.85 33.58
C THR A 726 0.64 0.72 33.21
N GLY A 727 0.30 0.79 31.91
CA GLY A 727 -1.08 0.59 31.46
C GLY A 727 -1.63 -0.79 31.80
N VAL A 728 -0.83 -1.84 31.62
CA VAL A 728 -1.19 -3.20 32.03
C VAL A 728 -1.39 -3.28 33.54
N LEU A 729 -0.43 -2.75 34.32
CA LEU A 729 -0.49 -2.74 35.78
C LEU A 729 -1.77 -2.06 36.30
N LEU A 730 -2.09 -0.87 35.77
CA LEU A 730 -3.29 -0.14 36.17
C LEU A 730 -4.57 -0.87 35.76
N SER A 731 -4.61 -1.44 34.55
CA SER A 731 -5.77 -2.20 34.08
C SER A 731 -6.04 -3.44 34.94
N MET A 732 -5.00 -4.06 35.52
CA MET A 732 -5.15 -5.16 36.49
C MET A 732 -5.61 -4.69 37.86
N LEU A 733 -5.17 -3.51 38.32
CA LEU A 733 -5.52 -2.99 39.65
C LEU A 733 -6.87 -2.24 39.69
N ASP A 734 -7.41 -1.79 38.56
CA ASP A 734 -8.56 -0.86 38.49
C ASP A 734 -9.81 -1.28 39.32
N GLY A 735 -10.16 -2.57 39.39
CA GLY A 735 -11.30 -3.08 40.15
C GLY A 735 -11.08 -3.13 41.66
N GLU A 736 -9.83 -3.21 42.12
CA GLU A 736 -9.50 -3.07 43.55
C GLU A 736 -9.36 -1.60 43.95
N ILE A 737 -9.00 -0.74 42.99
CA ILE A 737 -8.90 0.70 43.21
C ILE A 737 -10.30 1.34 43.30
N ASN A 738 -11.24 0.95 42.43
CA ASN A 738 -12.59 1.53 42.39
C ASN A 738 -13.48 1.09 43.57
N LYS A 739 -13.33 -0.14 44.08
CA LYS A 739 -14.10 -0.64 45.25
C LYS A 739 -13.85 0.18 46.52
N THR A 740 -12.63 0.68 46.71
CA THR A 740 -12.27 1.47 47.91
C THR A 740 -12.72 2.94 47.85
N VAL A 741 -12.90 3.52 46.66
CA VAL A 741 -13.37 4.93 46.53
C VAL A 741 -14.83 5.08 46.96
N SER A 742 -15.66 4.04 46.78
CA SER A 742 -17.03 4.00 47.28
C SER A 742 -17.13 3.88 48.81
N GLU A 743 -16.11 3.33 49.47
CA GLU A 743 -16.09 3.10 50.93
C GLU A 743 -15.50 4.29 51.72
N GLU A 744 -14.71 5.16 51.09
CA GLU A 744 -14.13 6.36 51.75
C GLU A 744 -15.16 7.44 52.13
N ASN A 745 -16.42 7.33 51.70
CA ASN A 745 -17.51 8.23 52.11
C ASN A 745 -18.30 7.73 53.35
N ALA A 746 -17.93 6.60 53.94
CA ALA A 746 -18.51 6.11 55.20
C ALA A 746 -17.55 6.39 56.38
N GLU A 747 -18.07 7.02 57.42
CA GLU A 747 -17.31 7.49 58.57
C GLU A 747 -16.52 6.37 59.28
N ARG A 748 -15.21 6.60 59.44
CA ARG A 748 -14.20 5.93 60.31
C ARG A 748 -13.81 4.47 59.97
N PRO A 749 -12.53 4.20 59.60
CA PRO A 749 -12.06 2.84 59.35
C PRO A 749 -11.53 2.22 60.64
N SER A 750 -12.33 1.40 61.31
CA SER A 750 -11.80 0.43 62.29
C SER A 750 -11.64 -0.93 61.61
N LYS A 751 -10.38 -1.32 61.40
CA LYS A 751 -9.89 -2.61 60.84
C LYS A 751 -10.15 -2.85 59.34
N ILE A 752 -9.22 -2.40 58.50
CA ILE A 752 -9.06 -2.89 57.13
C ILE A 752 -8.32 -4.23 57.21
N SER A 753 -9.06 -5.33 57.28
CA SER A 753 -8.50 -6.68 57.20
C SER A 753 -8.44 -7.16 55.75
N SER A 754 -7.30 -7.75 55.37
CA SER A 754 -6.90 -8.34 54.08
C SER A 754 -6.40 -7.37 53.00
N ILE A 755 -5.14 -7.57 52.59
CA ILE A 755 -4.59 -7.08 51.32
C ILE A 755 -5.46 -7.66 50.20
N PRO A 756 -5.92 -6.86 49.23
CA PRO A 756 -6.68 -7.38 48.10
C PRO A 756 -5.90 -8.46 47.33
N GLU A 757 -6.59 -9.51 46.89
CA GLU A 757 -5.99 -10.74 46.31
C GLU A 757 -5.05 -10.46 45.12
N ILE A 758 -5.39 -9.52 44.23
CA ILE A 758 -4.54 -9.19 43.07
C ILE A 758 -3.30 -8.43 43.53
N THR A 759 -3.45 -7.52 44.48
CA THR A 759 -2.34 -6.77 45.08
C THR A 759 -1.39 -7.69 45.84
N ASP A 760 -1.91 -8.71 46.53
CA ASP A 760 -1.11 -9.68 47.28
C ASP A 760 -0.20 -10.51 46.35
N VAL A 761 -0.72 -10.95 45.21
CA VAL A 761 0.05 -11.69 44.19
C VAL A 761 1.16 -10.83 43.57
N LEU A 762 0.93 -9.52 43.37
CA LEU A 762 1.97 -8.59 42.87
C LEU A 762 3.12 -8.44 43.88
N ILE A 763 2.79 -8.23 45.15
CA ILE A 763 3.80 -7.98 46.20
C ILE A 763 4.54 -9.26 46.56
N SER A 764 3.89 -10.41 46.41
CA SER A 764 4.50 -11.72 46.64
C SER A 764 5.46 -12.15 45.51
N ASP A 765 5.53 -11.44 44.38
CA ASP A 765 6.48 -11.76 43.31
C ASP A 765 7.92 -11.41 43.74
N PRO A 766 8.90 -12.33 43.57
CA PRO A 766 10.27 -12.10 44.01
C PRO A 766 11.00 -11.00 43.23
N ASN A 767 10.50 -10.60 42.06
CA ASN A 767 11.05 -9.50 41.27
C ASN A 767 10.37 -8.17 41.58
N PHE A 768 9.38 -8.13 42.48
CA PHE A 768 8.75 -6.87 42.85
C PHE A 768 9.72 -6.02 43.69
N ASP A 769 10.07 -4.85 43.16
CA ASP A 769 10.81 -3.82 43.88
C ASP A 769 10.06 -2.49 43.76
N LEU A 770 9.91 -1.79 44.88
CA LEU A 770 9.28 -0.48 44.95
C LEU A 770 10.05 0.56 44.15
N SER A 771 11.39 0.46 44.15
CA SER A 771 12.26 1.37 43.39
C SER A 771 11.98 1.29 41.88
N SER A 772 11.49 0.13 41.42
CA SER A 772 11.15 -0.07 40.01
C SER A 772 9.98 0.80 39.55
N LEU A 773 9.19 1.34 40.49
CA LEU A 773 8.05 2.24 40.25
C LEU A 773 8.41 3.72 40.45
N ASP A 774 9.64 4.05 40.80
CA ASP A 774 10.06 5.43 41.08
C ASP A 774 9.82 6.37 39.90
N PHE A 775 9.97 5.88 38.66
CA PHE A 775 9.69 6.64 37.45
C PHE A 775 8.19 7.04 37.29
N ILE A 776 7.28 6.34 37.97
CA ILE A 776 5.83 6.64 38.01
C ILE A 776 5.56 7.74 39.06
N ILE A 777 6.34 7.72 40.14
CA ILE A 777 6.12 8.45 41.39
C ILE A 777 6.87 9.78 41.36
N LEU A 778 8.18 9.74 41.11
CA LEU A 778 9.12 10.84 41.13
C LEU A 778 9.19 11.53 39.76
N SER A 779 9.29 12.85 39.78
CA SER A 779 9.57 13.65 38.59
C SER A 779 11.07 13.60 38.32
N GLU A 780 11.54 12.59 37.60
CA GLU A 780 12.87 12.66 36.99
C GLU A 780 12.83 13.70 35.87
N ASN A 781 13.82 14.59 35.76
CA ASN A 781 14.00 15.40 34.55
C ASN A 781 15.08 14.69 33.73
N GLU A 782 14.73 14.09 32.59
CA GLU A 782 15.71 13.63 31.60
C GLU A 782 15.71 14.63 30.43
N ASN A 783 16.84 15.31 30.21
CA ASN A 783 17.10 16.26 29.10
C ASN A 783 16.15 17.49 29.01
N ASP A 784 16.05 18.30 30.07
CA ASP A 784 15.31 19.59 30.11
C ASP A 784 13.80 19.54 29.77
N GLU A 785 13.21 18.36 29.57
CA GLU A 785 11.76 18.19 29.46
C GLU A 785 11.18 17.56 30.75
N PRO A 786 10.10 18.11 31.32
CA PRO A 786 9.54 17.62 32.56
C PRO A 786 8.93 16.23 32.37
N PHE A 787 9.55 15.24 32.99
CA PHE A 787 9.04 13.89 33.08
C PHE A 787 8.26 13.76 34.39
N SER A 788 6.93 13.81 34.30
CA SER A 788 6.04 13.36 35.38
C SER A 788 4.63 13.09 34.87
N LEU A 789 4.02 12.03 35.39
CA LEU A 789 2.57 11.75 35.30
C LEU A 789 1.68 12.85 35.91
N ASN A 790 2.22 13.99 36.36
CA ASN A 790 1.50 15.04 37.06
C ASN A 790 0.62 15.92 36.15
N PHE A 791 0.71 15.80 34.83
CA PHE A 791 0.01 16.70 33.90
C PHE A 791 -1.50 16.41 33.72
N CYS A 792 -2.03 15.28 34.19
CA CYS A 792 -3.45 14.93 34.06
C CYS A 792 -4.19 14.98 35.41
N LYS A 793 -4.88 16.10 35.68
CA LYS A 793 -5.73 16.32 36.87
C LYS A 793 -6.75 15.20 37.15
N LEU A 794 -7.23 14.49 36.14
CA LEU A 794 -8.27 13.45 36.29
C LEU A 794 -7.80 12.16 36.99
N TYR A 795 -6.50 11.87 37.01
CA TYR A 795 -5.93 10.61 37.56
C TYR A 795 -4.90 10.83 38.68
N LEU A 796 -4.72 12.08 39.11
CA LEU A 796 -3.89 12.46 40.26
C LEU A 796 -4.36 11.79 41.56
N TYR A 797 -5.67 11.56 41.70
CA TYR A 797 -6.26 10.84 42.84
C TYR A 797 -5.81 9.36 42.89
N PHE A 798 -5.81 8.70 41.72
CA PHE A 798 -5.36 7.32 41.55
C PHE A 798 -3.86 7.16 41.84
N LYS A 799 -3.04 8.10 41.35
CA LYS A 799 -1.60 8.15 41.62
C LYS A 799 -1.34 8.26 43.13
N VAL A 800 -2.01 9.18 43.82
CA VAL A 800 -1.88 9.37 45.27
C VAL A 800 -2.38 8.15 46.06
N PHE A 801 -3.43 7.48 45.60
CA PHE A 801 -4.00 6.32 46.31
C PHE A 801 -3.19 5.04 46.15
N ILE A 802 -2.68 4.72 44.95
CA ILE A 802 -1.75 3.59 44.72
C ILE A 802 -0.46 3.81 45.51
N ILE A 803 0.10 5.03 45.45
CA ILE A 803 1.27 5.42 46.23
C ILE A 803 0.99 5.28 47.72
N LYS A 804 -0.18 5.74 48.22
CA LYS A 804 -0.57 5.57 49.63
C LYS A 804 -0.74 4.12 50.04
N LYS A 805 -1.33 3.25 49.21
CA LYS A 805 -1.58 1.83 49.55
C LYS A 805 -0.29 1.02 49.49
N ILE A 806 0.54 1.26 48.48
CA ILE A 806 1.89 0.67 48.34
C ILE A 806 2.81 1.14 49.49
N LEU A 807 2.82 2.44 49.84
CA LEU A 807 3.53 2.97 51.01
C LEU A 807 2.97 2.45 52.34
N PHE A 808 1.64 2.28 52.47
CA PHE A 808 0.99 1.78 53.68
C PHE A 808 1.29 0.29 53.91
N ILE A 809 1.35 -0.51 52.85
CA ILE A 809 1.79 -1.91 52.90
C ILE A 809 3.28 -1.98 53.29
N ASN A 810 4.11 -1.05 52.80
CA ASN A 810 5.53 -0.95 53.17
C ASN A 810 5.73 -0.61 54.67
N THR A 811 4.91 0.27 55.25
CA THR A 811 4.95 0.57 56.70
C THR A 811 4.50 -0.59 57.60
N ASN A 812 3.75 -1.57 57.07
CA ASN A 812 3.35 -2.77 57.81
C ASN A 812 4.32 -3.94 57.59
N LEU A 813 4.98 -4.04 56.43
CA LEU A 813 6.04 -5.02 56.18
C LEU A 813 7.32 -4.75 56.98
N PHE A 814 7.57 -3.50 57.38
CA PHE A 814 8.66 -3.15 58.31
C PHE A 814 8.28 -3.31 59.80
N ASN A 815 7.02 -3.63 60.11
CA ASN A 815 6.51 -3.82 61.48
C ASN A 815 6.04 -5.26 61.77
N ILE A 816 6.42 -6.22 60.92
CA ILE A 816 6.40 -7.68 61.16
C ILE A 816 7.85 -8.14 61.10
#